data_AF-A0A3N2CV64-F1
#
_entry.id   AF-A0A3N2CV64-F1
#
_cell.length_a   1.000
_cell.length_b   1.000
_cell.length_c   1.000
_cell.angle_alpha   90.00
_cell.angle_beta   90.00
_cell.angle_gamma   90.00
#
_symmetry.space_group_name_H-M   'P 1'
#
loop_
_entity.id
_entity.type
_entity.pdbx_description
1 polymer ?
#
loop_
_entity_poly.entity_id
_entity_poly.type
_entity_poly.pdbx_seq_one_letter_code
_entity_poly.pdbx_strand_id
1 'polypeptide(L)'
;MARPNPFRTRHSEAASRNLALFTATFAPEVLHALPAPPFDQFYVLRSAPGAGKTSLMKCLTARTLSYIHQHRSKSGSLVSFLTDFGVLDANGPLVIGVLENLDQNYAGLLDVAEDADLQRRLLFKLLDARVIQGLVRACLEFAGRAPDEDPGLVQFHPQTPDSTRAFMRLGGTSGAELVAAAEAAEDELLDLFDQIIATSAEMPIGHSRLHTLTALSAAKIEVAGVPVLASTLIMFDDAHALAEEQRTALLGALRSRSHTVGRWMATRNVALEDDELFGAGDEGRDFDVIELEALARDRTNSAAALNRLTGQTLTPSRFRKVLLDIADKRASSTLDRMLTDDTSLTNLLGVEPDAALDFASEDPFTKVRTRIADKGGHDPRYAAWLAETDQLDGRDGLARLCEVDVLIERDRSRAQQELFDDFPLPADQLVARGSSSLREAAYLRAAIDYDIPYYVGAEIYARLGSANIEQFLELCGDLMARLQTQDATGRELVLTPAIQDKIARDASRNYYLSLPQLPYGNYIQRLVDGIARISREEAAKPRIPYPPGVTGTALLMSDRAKLREPASLKLPEMAALYSGLKSAIAHNVVWIELNYRVKNADYMVIYLNRLLCPTFGMPLGLGAFRERKLSQMAGWMIEPPRRYGEAADPRQGTLI
;
A
#
# COMPACT_ATOMS: atom_id res chain seq x y z
N MET A 1 -2.04 35.64 -2.70
CA MET A 1 -1.77 34.70 -1.58
C MET A 1 -1.62 33.31 -2.17
N ALA A 2 -0.46 32.68 -2.00
CA ALA A 2 -0.25 31.29 -2.43
C ALA A 2 -1.23 30.38 -1.66
N ARG A 3 -2.04 29.62 -2.38
CA ARG A 3 -3.06 28.75 -1.78
C ARG A 3 -2.44 27.43 -1.32
N PRO A 4 -2.99 26.81 -0.26
CA PRO A 4 -2.50 25.53 0.21
C PRO A 4 -2.68 24.47 -0.88
N ASN A 5 -1.67 23.61 -1.03
CA ASN A 5 -1.70 22.48 -1.94
C ASN A 5 -2.68 21.42 -1.41
N PRO A 6 -3.73 21.03 -2.16
CA PRO A 6 -4.77 20.10 -1.71
C PRO A 6 -4.26 18.68 -1.41
N PHE A 7 -3.06 18.33 -1.87
CA PHE A 7 -2.43 17.05 -1.61
C PHE A 7 -1.51 17.05 -0.38
N ARG A 8 -1.09 18.23 0.10
CA ARG A 8 -0.14 18.38 1.22
C ARG A 8 -0.83 18.58 2.57
N THR A 9 -2.14 18.79 2.59
CA THR A 9 -2.91 18.72 3.84
C THR A 9 -2.99 17.26 4.28
N ARG A 10 -2.30 16.87 5.37
CA ARG A 10 -2.42 15.52 5.95
C ARG A 10 -3.89 15.25 6.30
N HIS A 11 -4.57 14.50 5.43
CA HIS A 11 -6.01 14.27 5.55
C HIS A 11 -6.35 13.35 6.73
N SER A 12 -5.42 12.54 7.25
CA SER A 12 -5.66 11.76 8.46
C SER A 12 -5.98 12.64 9.67
N GLU A 13 -5.47 13.88 9.73
CA GLU A 13 -5.79 14.83 10.81
C GLU A 13 -6.88 15.84 10.41
N ALA A 14 -6.80 16.43 9.22
CA ALA A 14 -7.75 17.46 8.77
C ALA A 14 -9.09 16.88 8.26
N ALA A 15 -9.08 15.74 7.56
CA ALA A 15 -10.30 15.06 7.11
C ALA A 15 -10.94 14.21 8.21
N SER A 16 -10.17 13.76 9.21
CA SER A 16 -10.76 13.21 10.45
C SER A 16 -11.69 14.20 11.15
N ARG A 17 -11.41 15.50 11.03
CA ARG A 17 -12.29 16.55 11.59
C ARG A 17 -13.39 17.02 10.62
N ASN A 18 -13.22 16.86 9.31
CA ASN A 18 -14.17 17.35 8.30
C ASN A 18 -14.76 16.24 7.41
N LEU A 19 -15.97 15.79 7.77
CA LEU A 19 -16.72 14.76 7.02
C LEU A 19 -17.09 15.20 5.59
N ALA A 20 -17.37 16.49 5.36
CA ALA A 20 -17.69 16.99 4.04
C ALA A 20 -16.50 16.82 3.07
N LEU A 21 -15.30 17.17 3.54
CA LEU A 21 -14.08 17.00 2.76
C LEU A 21 -13.74 15.52 2.55
N PHE A 22 -13.91 14.68 3.59
CA PHE A 22 -13.70 13.24 3.48
C PHE A 22 -14.62 12.63 2.42
N THR A 23 -15.93 12.85 2.51
CA THR A 23 -16.93 12.27 1.59
C THR A 23 -16.79 12.79 0.16
N ALA A 24 -16.37 14.05 -0.03
CA ALA A 24 -16.11 14.61 -1.35
C ALA A 24 -14.87 13.99 -2.05
N THR A 25 -13.90 13.51 -1.27
CA THR A 25 -12.61 13.02 -1.81
C THR A 25 -12.44 11.51 -1.72
N PHE A 26 -13.34 10.81 -1.03
CA PHE A 26 -13.32 9.35 -0.91
C PHE A 26 -13.72 8.69 -2.23
N ALA A 27 -13.00 7.63 -2.60
CA ALA A 27 -13.36 6.80 -3.73
C ALA A 27 -13.97 5.48 -3.21
N PRO A 28 -15.27 5.27 -3.42
CA PRO A 28 -15.96 4.10 -2.87
C PRO A 28 -15.46 2.77 -3.43
N GLU A 29 -14.88 2.77 -4.63
CA GLU A 29 -14.41 1.57 -5.31
C GLU A 29 -13.31 0.82 -4.54
N VAL A 30 -12.61 1.48 -3.61
CA VAL A 30 -11.64 0.82 -2.72
C VAL A 30 -12.34 -0.18 -1.78
N LEU A 31 -13.63 -0.01 -1.48
CA LEU A 31 -14.43 -0.95 -0.68
C LEU A 31 -14.62 -2.31 -1.38
N HIS A 32 -14.39 -2.43 -2.69
CA HIS A 32 -14.33 -3.73 -3.37
C HIS A 32 -13.22 -4.65 -2.83
N ALA A 33 -12.27 -4.09 -2.09
CA ALA A 33 -11.26 -4.86 -1.36
C ALA A 33 -11.81 -5.60 -0.14
N LEU A 34 -13.03 -5.27 0.27
CA LEU A 34 -13.63 -5.76 1.50
C LEU A 34 -14.71 -6.79 1.16
N PRO A 35 -14.91 -7.79 2.03
CA PRO A 35 -16.04 -8.73 1.90
C PRO A 35 -17.36 -7.95 1.94
N ALA A 36 -18.42 -8.50 1.37
CA ALA A 36 -19.74 -7.90 1.50
C ALA A 36 -20.31 -8.10 2.93
N PRO A 37 -21.22 -7.23 3.41
CA PRO A 37 -21.99 -7.44 4.63
C PRO A 37 -22.69 -8.81 4.65
N PRO A 38 -22.92 -9.42 5.83
CA PRO A 38 -23.14 -8.76 7.14
C PRO A 38 -21.88 -8.58 8.02
N PHE A 39 -20.68 -8.90 7.54
CA PHE A 39 -19.42 -8.82 8.29
C PHE A 39 -19.35 -9.70 9.54
N ASP A 40 -20.06 -10.82 9.58
CA ASP A 40 -20.17 -11.73 10.72
C ASP A 40 -18.91 -12.58 10.99
N GLN A 41 -17.79 -12.28 10.33
CA GLN A 41 -16.48 -12.93 10.49
C GLN A 41 -15.39 -11.99 11.04
N PHE A 42 -14.22 -12.55 11.37
CA PHE A 42 -13.05 -11.78 11.77
C PHE A 42 -12.15 -11.54 10.56
N TYR A 43 -11.92 -10.28 10.23
CA TYR A 43 -11.05 -9.88 9.11
C TYR A 43 -9.82 -9.12 9.60
N VAL A 44 -8.66 -9.46 9.05
CA VAL A 44 -7.39 -8.76 9.32
C VAL A 44 -6.99 -7.96 8.09
N LEU A 45 -7.11 -6.63 8.17
CA LEU A 45 -6.67 -5.71 7.13
C LEU A 45 -5.16 -5.48 7.27
N ARG A 46 -4.39 -5.87 6.26
CA ARG A 46 -2.93 -5.66 6.22
C ARG A 46 -2.53 -4.76 5.09
N SER A 47 -1.66 -3.82 5.40
CA SER A 47 -0.94 -3.04 4.40
C SER A 47 0.13 -2.17 5.02
N ALA A 48 1.00 -1.65 4.18
CA ALA A 48 1.87 -0.52 4.39
C ALA A 48 1.17 0.68 5.08
N PRO A 49 1.92 1.52 5.80
CA PRO A 49 1.49 2.87 6.14
C PRO A 49 1.05 3.63 4.89
N GLY A 50 -0.05 4.40 4.97
CA GLY A 50 -0.51 5.22 3.83
C GLY A 50 -1.37 4.52 2.77
N ALA A 51 -1.62 3.21 2.90
CA ALA A 51 -2.48 2.46 1.96
C ALA A 51 -4.00 2.72 2.13
N GLY A 52 -4.42 3.45 3.17
CA GLY A 52 -5.82 3.85 3.35
C GLY A 52 -6.68 3.01 4.31
N LYS A 53 -6.10 2.11 5.12
CA LYS A 53 -6.83 1.27 6.12
C LYS A 53 -7.79 2.08 7.00
N THR A 54 -7.30 3.12 7.65
CA THR A 54 -8.10 4.02 8.50
C THR A 54 -9.22 4.69 7.71
N SER A 55 -8.97 5.10 6.47
CA SER A 55 -10.00 5.74 5.62
C SER A 55 -11.09 4.75 5.22
N LEU A 56 -10.74 3.49 4.95
CA LEU A 56 -11.71 2.42 4.67
C LEU A 56 -12.61 2.16 5.87
N MET A 57 -12.02 1.94 7.05
CA MET A 57 -12.78 1.69 8.28
C MET A 57 -13.63 2.90 8.67
N LYS A 58 -13.08 4.12 8.55
CA LYS A 58 -13.81 5.36 8.82
C LYS A 58 -15.03 5.54 7.91
N CYS A 59 -14.99 5.07 6.67
CA CYS A 59 -16.15 5.13 5.77
C CYS A 59 -17.36 4.35 6.33
N LEU A 60 -17.10 3.31 7.12
CA LEU A 60 -18.13 2.42 7.69
C LEU A 60 -18.55 2.82 9.11
N THR A 61 -18.04 3.92 9.66
CA THR A 61 -18.50 4.42 10.97
C THR A 61 -19.91 4.97 10.88
N ALA A 62 -20.68 4.83 11.97
CA ALA A 62 -22.06 5.30 12.05
C ALA A 62 -22.17 6.79 11.63
N ARG A 63 -21.28 7.64 12.18
CA ARG A 63 -21.18 9.06 11.85
C ARG A 63 -21.06 9.32 10.35
N THR A 64 -20.17 8.60 9.66
CA THR A 64 -19.87 8.84 8.25
C THR A 64 -21.03 8.40 7.37
N LEU A 65 -21.59 7.21 7.64
CA LEU A 65 -22.73 6.69 6.89
C LEU A 65 -23.98 7.58 7.08
N SER A 66 -24.27 8.00 8.32
CA SER A 66 -25.35 8.95 8.60
C SER A 66 -25.16 10.27 7.86
N TYR A 67 -23.93 10.81 7.83
CA TYR A 67 -23.62 12.04 7.10
C TYR A 67 -23.86 11.88 5.60
N ILE A 68 -23.41 10.78 4.99
CA ILE A 68 -23.60 10.48 3.56
C ILE A 68 -25.10 10.36 3.25
N HIS A 69 -25.87 9.67 4.10
CA HIS A 69 -27.32 9.52 3.93
C HIS A 69 -28.03 10.88 3.95
N GLN A 70 -27.75 11.72 4.94
CA GLN A 70 -28.33 13.05 5.08
C GLN A 70 -27.99 13.98 3.90
N HIS A 71 -26.80 13.82 3.32
CA HIS A 71 -26.29 14.64 2.21
C HIS A 71 -26.34 13.92 0.86
N ARG A 72 -27.24 12.93 0.70
CA ARG A 72 -27.29 12.05 -0.48
C ARG A 72 -27.42 12.76 -1.82
N SER A 73 -27.98 13.97 -1.84
CA SER A 73 -28.07 14.81 -3.06
C SER A 73 -26.71 15.31 -3.57
N LYS A 74 -25.70 15.41 -2.70
CA LYS A 74 -24.35 15.90 -3.05
C LYS A 74 -23.39 14.79 -3.45
N SER A 75 -23.67 13.54 -3.04
CA SER A 75 -22.76 12.41 -3.19
C SER A 75 -23.46 11.21 -3.85
N GLY A 76 -24.23 11.44 -4.91
CA GLY A 76 -25.10 10.43 -5.53
C GLY A 76 -24.37 9.15 -5.95
N SER A 77 -23.15 9.26 -6.50
CA SER A 77 -22.34 8.09 -6.89
C SER A 77 -21.88 7.27 -5.68
N LEU A 78 -21.44 7.93 -4.60
CA LEU A 78 -21.05 7.30 -3.34
C LEU A 78 -22.25 6.61 -2.67
N VAL A 79 -23.42 7.24 -2.66
CA VAL A 79 -24.66 6.66 -2.11
C VAL A 79 -25.07 5.42 -2.89
N SER A 80 -25.07 5.50 -4.22
CA SER A 80 -25.39 4.34 -5.08
C SER A 80 -24.46 3.17 -4.76
N PHE A 81 -23.15 3.43 -4.69
CA PHE A 81 -22.18 2.40 -4.39
C PHE A 81 -22.41 1.78 -3.00
N LEU A 82 -22.59 2.59 -1.95
CA LEU A 82 -22.77 2.08 -0.59
C LEU A 82 -24.09 1.31 -0.44
N THR A 83 -25.09 1.64 -1.25
CA THR A 83 -26.35 0.89 -1.35
C THR A 83 -26.12 -0.47 -2.00
N ASP A 84 -25.41 -0.50 -3.13
CA ASP A 84 -25.05 -1.74 -3.83
C ASP A 84 -24.13 -2.63 -2.98
N PHE A 85 -23.25 -2.02 -2.18
CA PHE A 85 -22.38 -2.71 -1.24
C PHE A 85 -23.13 -3.23 0.00
N GLY A 86 -24.37 -2.78 0.24
CA GLY A 86 -25.25 -3.31 1.30
C GLY A 86 -25.03 -2.70 2.69
N VAL A 87 -24.41 -1.52 2.80
CA VAL A 87 -24.20 -0.82 4.09
C VAL A 87 -25.12 0.38 4.28
N LEU A 88 -25.90 0.73 3.26
CA LEU A 88 -26.82 1.86 3.24
C LEU A 88 -28.11 1.46 2.50
N ASP A 89 -29.26 1.97 2.92
CA ASP A 89 -30.52 1.84 2.18
C ASP A 89 -31.28 3.19 2.08
N ALA A 90 -32.53 3.13 1.62
CA ALA A 90 -33.40 4.30 1.52
C ALA A 90 -33.78 4.92 2.87
N ASN A 91 -33.72 4.14 3.96
CA ASN A 91 -34.11 4.51 5.31
C ASN A 91 -32.92 4.96 6.17
N GLY A 92 -31.69 4.54 5.84
CA GLY A 92 -30.50 4.92 6.59
C GLY A 92 -29.34 3.93 6.45
N PRO A 93 -28.33 4.07 7.33
CA PRO A 93 -27.25 3.09 7.44
C PRO A 93 -27.75 1.72 7.91
N LEU A 94 -27.11 0.64 7.45
CA LEU A 94 -27.39 -0.74 7.87
C LEU A 94 -26.33 -1.31 8.82
N VAL A 95 -25.32 -0.52 9.15
CA VAL A 95 -24.18 -0.90 9.98
C VAL A 95 -23.88 0.18 11.00
N ILE A 96 -23.62 -0.22 12.25
CA ILE A 96 -23.04 0.61 13.30
C ILE A 96 -21.57 0.25 13.42
N GLY A 97 -20.72 0.97 12.69
CA GLY A 97 -19.27 0.82 12.77
C GLY A 97 -18.70 1.62 13.95
N VAL A 98 -18.00 0.92 14.84
CA VAL A 98 -17.21 1.47 15.95
C VAL A 98 -15.73 1.34 15.59
N LEU A 99 -14.99 2.43 15.63
CA LEU A 99 -13.57 2.48 15.27
C LEU A 99 -12.73 2.85 16.49
N GLU A 100 -11.92 1.90 16.97
CA GLU A 100 -10.99 2.09 18.07
C GLU A 100 -9.56 2.17 17.56
N ASN A 101 -8.81 3.21 17.98
CA ASN A 101 -7.41 3.37 17.61
C ASN A 101 -6.49 2.84 18.71
N LEU A 102 -5.69 1.82 18.40
CA LEU A 102 -4.81 1.13 19.35
C LEU A 102 -3.47 1.84 19.64
N ASP A 103 -3.19 2.98 19.01
CA ASP A 103 -2.01 3.81 19.30
C ASP A 103 -2.19 4.67 20.56
N GLN A 104 -3.41 4.76 21.12
CA GLN A 104 -3.71 5.65 22.25
C GLN A 104 -3.46 4.98 23.60
N ASN A 105 -2.29 5.18 24.21
CA ASN A 105 -1.97 4.80 25.60
C ASN A 105 -2.06 3.29 25.96
N TYR A 106 -2.18 2.38 24.99
CA TYR A 106 -2.20 0.95 25.29
C TYR A 106 -0.82 0.37 25.63
N ALA A 107 0.24 0.88 24.99
CA ALA A 107 1.60 0.39 25.20
C ALA A 107 2.08 0.62 26.65
N GLY A 108 1.62 1.71 27.29
CA GLY A 108 1.95 2.02 28.69
C GLY A 108 1.51 0.96 29.69
N LEU A 109 0.54 0.11 29.36
CA LEU A 109 0.11 -1.01 30.23
C LEU A 109 1.22 -2.02 30.51
N LEU A 110 2.24 -2.10 29.64
CA LEU A 110 3.39 -2.97 29.88
C LEU A 110 4.26 -2.50 31.04
N ASP A 111 4.30 -1.20 31.29
CA ASP A 111 5.18 -0.59 32.30
C ASP A 111 4.56 -0.65 33.71
N VAL A 112 3.28 -1.01 33.79
CA VAL A 112 2.49 -0.97 35.02
C VAL A 112 2.80 -2.14 35.98
N ALA A 113 3.10 -3.32 35.44
CA ALA A 113 3.38 -4.52 36.26
C ALA A 113 4.19 -5.54 35.47
N GLU A 114 5.02 -6.35 36.14
CA GLU A 114 5.75 -7.46 35.50
C GLU A 114 4.87 -8.69 35.23
N ASP A 115 3.66 -8.77 35.82
CA ASP A 115 2.74 -9.89 35.63
C ASP A 115 1.99 -9.78 34.30
N ALA A 116 2.41 -10.60 33.33
CA ALA A 116 1.81 -10.67 31.99
C ALA A 116 0.30 -11.02 32.00
N ASP A 117 -0.18 -11.80 32.97
CA ASP A 117 -1.61 -12.11 33.07
C ASP A 117 -2.40 -10.89 33.54
N LEU A 118 -1.86 -10.13 34.50
CA LEU A 118 -2.45 -8.87 34.93
C LEU A 118 -2.45 -7.84 33.79
N GLN A 119 -1.32 -7.63 33.11
CA GLN A 119 -1.23 -6.73 31.95
C GLN A 119 -2.29 -7.06 30.89
N ARG A 120 -2.47 -8.35 30.57
CA ARG A 120 -3.52 -8.81 29.65
C ARG A 120 -4.92 -8.49 30.17
N ARG A 121 -5.15 -8.70 31.46
CA ARG A 121 -6.45 -8.41 32.10
C ARG A 121 -6.80 -6.92 32.06
N LEU A 122 -5.81 -6.05 32.27
CA LEU A 122 -5.97 -4.60 32.18
C LEU A 122 -6.17 -4.14 30.73
N LEU A 123 -5.46 -4.75 29.76
CA LEU A 123 -5.68 -4.51 28.34
C LEU A 123 -7.14 -4.74 27.93
N PHE A 124 -7.71 -5.89 28.31
CA PHE A 124 -9.12 -6.18 27.98
C PHE A 124 -10.10 -5.26 28.70
N LYS A 125 -9.80 -4.85 29.94
CA LYS A 125 -10.60 -3.84 30.65
C LYS A 125 -10.64 -2.51 29.90
N LEU A 126 -9.48 -2.00 29.48
CA LEU A 126 -9.38 -0.73 28.73
C LEU A 126 -10.06 -0.82 27.37
N LEU A 127 -9.88 -1.94 26.66
CA LEU A 127 -10.53 -2.17 25.37
C LEU A 127 -12.06 -2.23 25.51
N ASP A 128 -12.58 -2.97 26.50
CA ASP A 128 -14.01 -3.03 26.75
C ASP A 128 -14.59 -1.65 27.06
N ALA A 129 -13.92 -0.86 27.92
CA ALA A 129 -14.34 0.49 28.26
C ALA A 129 -14.46 1.39 27.01
N ARG A 130 -13.40 1.46 26.20
CA ARG A 130 -13.36 2.33 25.01
C ARG A 130 -14.34 1.90 23.94
N VAL A 131 -14.42 0.59 23.65
CA VAL A 131 -15.40 0.04 22.70
C VAL A 131 -16.83 0.37 23.14
N ILE A 132 -17.15 0.29 24.43
CA ILE A 132 -18.48 0.64 24.95
C ILE A 132 -18.78 2.12 24.77
N GLN A 133 -17.86 3.01 25.15
CA GLN A 133 -18.04 4.44 24.93
C GLN A 133 -18.20 4.76 23.43
N GLY A 134 -17.39 4.14 22.57
CA GLY A 134 -17.49 4.25 21.11
C GLY A 134 -18.83 3.76 20.58
N LEU A 135 -19.32 2.63 21.08
CA LEU A 135 -20.60 2.03 20.67
C LEU A 135 -21.80 2.89 21.06
N VAL A 136 -21.87 3.40 22.29
CA VAL A 136 -22.98 4.25 22.73
C VAL A 136 -23.04 5.53 21.90
N ARG A 137 -21.88 6.18 21.68
CA ARG A 137 -21.77 7.34 20.77
C ARG A 137 -22.24 7.01 19.35
N ALA A 138 -21.79 5.88 18.80
CA ALA A 138 -22.17 5.45 17.46
C ALA A 138 -23.68 5.15 17.35
N CYS A 139 -24.33 4.64 18.40
CA CYS A 139 -25.78 4.42 18.43
C CYS A 139 -26.56 5.74 18.43
N LEU A 140 -26.11 6.76 19.18
CA LEU A 140 -26.70 8.09 19.16
C LEU A 140 -26.55 8.73 17.77
N GLU A 141 -25.35 8.69 17.19
CA GLU A 141 -25.08 9.23 15.85
C GLU A 141 -25.88 8.50 14.75
N PHE A 142 -26.07 7.19 14.88
CA PHE A 142 -26.93 6.40 14.00
C PHE A 142 -28.38 6.88 14.04
N ALA A 143 -28.88 7.21 15.23
CA ALA A 143 -30.23 7.77 15.43
C ALA A 143 -30.34 9.26 15.04
N GLY A 144 -29.28 9.87 14.49
CA GLY A 144 -29.26 11.29 14.11
C GLY A 144 -29.18 12.25 15.29
N ARG A 145 -28.77 11.76 16.47
CA ARG A 145 -28.58 12.53 17.70
C ARG A 145 -27.13 13.00 17.83
N ALA A 146 -26.91 14.00 18.69
CA ALA A 146 -25.55 14.42 19.00
C ALA A 146 -24.83 13.33 19.84
N PRO A 147 -23.52 13.12 19.65
CA PRO A 147 -22.78 12.06 20.34
C PRO A 147 -22.63 12.29 21.86
N ASP A 148 -22.86 13.51 22.33
CA ASP A 148 -22.84 13.95 23.73
C ASP A 148 -24.24 14.08 24.36
N GLU A 149 -25.29 13.64 23.65
CA GLU A 149 -26.62 13.48 24.25
C GLU A 149 -26.64 12.42 25.36
N ASP A 150 -27.74 12.40 26.12
CA ASP A 150 -27.93 11.47 27.24
C ASP A 150 -27.71 10.00 26.81
N PRO A 151 -26.67 9.32 27.32
CA PRO A 151 -26.39 7.92 26.99
C PRO A 151 -27.50 6.98 27.47
N GLY A 152 -28.36 7.40 28.41
CA GLY A 152 -29.52 6.65 28.88
C GLY A 152 -30.57 6.41 27.80
N LEU A 153 -30.53 7.17 26.69
CA LEU A 153 -31.37 6.92 25.53
C LEU A 153 -31.05 5.59 24.84
N VAL A 154 -29.85 5.04 25.01
CA VAL A 154 -29.44 3.77 24.40
C VAL A 154 -29.72 2.62 25.37
N GLN A 155 -30.41 1.59 24.90
CA GLN A 155 -30.73 0.39 25.67
C GLN A 155 -30.28 -0.87 24.92
N PHE A 156 -29.63 -1.78 25.64
CA PHE A 156 -29.16 -3.06 25.12
C PHE A 156 -30.01 -4.21 25.68
N HIS A 157 -30.59 -5.00 24.79
CA HIS A 157 -31.45 -6.11 25.13
C HIS A 157 -30.74 -7.44 24.82
N PRO A 158 -30.00 -8.02 25.78
CA PRO A 158 -29.34 -9.30 25.59
C PRO A 158 -30.36 -10.41 25.34
N GLN A 159 -30.10 -11.27 24.36
CA GLN A 159 -30.98 -12.36 23.93
C GLN A 159 -30.53 -13.74 24.45
N THR A 160 -29.33 -13.82 25.05
CA THR A 160 -28.78 -15.07 25.58
C THR A 160 -28.21 -14.88 26.99
N PRO A 161 -28.17 -15.93 27.83
CA PRO A 161 -27.59 -15.84 29.17
C PRO A 161 -26.13 -15.38 29.18
N ASP A 162 -25.34 -15.77 28.19
CA ASP A 162 -23.93 -15.37 28.09
C ASP A 162 -23.80 -13.88 27.73
N SER A 163 -24.65 -13.38 26.84
CA SER A 163 -24.74 -11.94 26.53
C SER A 163 -25.16 -11.14 27.77
N THR A 164 -26.18 -11.60 28.52
CA THR A 164 -26.60 -10.96 29.77
C THR A 164 -25.46 -10.89 30.78
N ARG A 165 -24.74 -12.01 31.01
CA ARG A 165 -23.60 -12.02 31.94
C ARG A 165 -22.47 -11.10 31.50
N ALA A 166 -22.21 -11.02 30.19
CA ALA A 166 -21.19 -10.12 29.65
C ALA A 166 -21.57 -8.64 29.90
N PHE A 167 -22.82 -8.24 29.62
CA PHE A 167 -23.31 -6.89 29.94
C PHE A 167 -23.22 -6.55 31.42
N MET A 168 -23.61 -7.48 32.31
CA MET A 168 -23.49 -7.27 33.76
C MET A 168 -22.05 -7.07 34.23
N ARG A 169 -21.06 -7.68 33.55
CA ARG A 169 -19.64 -7.43 33.82
C ARG A 169 -19.15 -6.09 33.26
N LEU A 170 -19.79 -5.59 32.22
CA LEU A 170 -19.49 -4.29 31.61
C LEU A 170 -20.14 -3.12 32.35
N GLY A 171 -21.07 -3.38 33.27
CA GLY A 171 -21.69 -2.37 34.13
C GLY A 171 -23.21 -2.34 34.11
N GLY A 172 -23.85 -2.94 33.10
CA GLY A 172 -25.31 -2.93 32.99
C GLY A 172 -25.79 -3.15 31.57
N THR A 173 -27.05 -2.78 31.31
CA THR A 173 -27.68 -2.88 29.98
C THR A 173 -28.17 -1.54 29.44
N SER A 174 -28.18 -0.49 30.28
CA SER A 174 -28.43 0.88 29.85
C SER A 174 -27.13 1.52 29.38
N GLY A 175 -27.19 2.35 28.33
CA GLY A 175 -26.04 3.13 27.87
C GLY A 175 -25.46 4.02 28.96
N ALA A 176 -26.30 4.60 29.84
CA ALA A 176 -25.82 5.40 30.97
C ALA A 176 -25.00 4.59 31.99
N GLU A 177 -25.44 3.37 32.33
CA GLU A 177 -24.72 2.48 33.24
C GLU A 177 -23.39 2.04 32.64
N LEU A 178 -23.42 1.68 31.36
CA LEU A 178 -22.27 1.21 30.60
C LEU A 178 -21.22 2.31 30.41
N VAL A 179 -21.63 3.53 30.06
CA VAL A 179 -20.70 4.67 29.94
C VAL A 179 -20.10 5.01 31.30
N ALA A 180 -20.91 5.09 32.36
CA ALA A 180 -20.38 5.38 33.69
C ALA A 180 -19.36 4.33 34.17
N ALA A 181 -19.62 3.05 33.93
CA ALA A 181 -18.67 1.98 34.26
C ALA A 181 -17.41 2.03 33.39
N ALA A 182 -17.55 2.38 32.11
CA ALA A 182 -16.42 2.52 31.19
C ALA A 182 -15.53 3.73 31.54
N GLU A 183 -16.12 4.89 31.86
CA GLU A 183 -15.41 6.09 32.33
C GLU A 183 -14.65 5.79 33.62
N ALA A 184 -15.31 5.17 34.61
CA ALA A 184 -14.65 4.77 35.86
C ALA A 184 -13.49 3.79 35.62
N ALA A 185 -13.64 2.85 34.69
CA ALA A 185 -12.59 1.89 34.35
C ALA A 185 -11.40 2.54 33.60
N GLU A 186 -11.65 3.56 32.78
CA GLU A 186 -10.61 4.31 32.08
C GLU A 186 -9.88 5.26 33.04
N ASP A 187 -10.60 6.01 33.87
CA ASP A 187 -10.02 6.88 34.91
C ASP A 187 -9.13 6.09 35.86
N GLU A 188 -9.58 4.93 36.35
CA GLU A 188 -8.79 4.04 37.22
C GLU A 188 -7.47 3.59 36.56
N LEU A 189 -7.46 3.40 35.23
CA LEU A 189 -6.26 3.02 34.49
C LEU A 189 -5.36 4.22 34.14
N LEU A 190 -5.94 5.39 33.90
CA LEU A 190 -5.18 6.63 33.70
C LEU A 190 -4.48 7.05 34.99
N ASP A 191 -5.18 7.01 36.13
CA ASP A 191 -4.60 7.23 37.46
C ASP A 191 -3.44 6.29 37.75
N LEU A 192 -3.52 5.05 37.25
CA LEU A 192 -2.46 4.05 37.36
C LEU A 192 -1.24 4.39 36.49
N PHE A 193 -1.42 4.95 35.29
CA PHE A 193 -0.31 5.42 34.46
C PHE A 193 0.43 6.61 35.07
N ASP A 194 -0.27 7.44 35.83
CA ASP A 194 0.32 8.59 36.53
C ASP A 194 1.10 8.18 37.80
N GLN A 195 0.94 6.93 38.27
CA GLN A 195 1.68 6.42 39.44
C GLN A 195 3.09 5.97 39.07
N ILE A 196 4.10 6.61 39.69
CA ILE A 196 5.52 6.33 39.45
C ILE A 196 5.92 4.92 39.95
N ILE A 197 5.25 4.40 40.98
CA ILE A 197 5.45 3.03 41.53
C ILE A 197 4.08 2.52 42.00
N ALA A 198 3.41 1.70 41.19
CA ALA A 198 2.22 0.99 41.63
C ALA A 198 2.62 -0.18 42.55
N THR A 199 2.03 -0.27 43.75
CA THR A 199 2.20 -1.47 44.59
C THR A 199 1.13 -2.51 44.26
N SER A 200 1.49 -3.80 44.28
CA SER A 200 0.62 -4.90 43.83
C SER A 200 -0.74 -5.00 44.56
N ALA A 201 -0.89 -4.37 45.73
CA ALA A 201 -2.12 -4.33 46.50
C ALA A 201 -3.13 -3.25 46.03
N GLU A 202 -2.70 -2.30 45.18
CA GLU A 202 -3.51 -1.18 44.66
C GLU A 202 -3.89 -1.39 43.19
N MET A 203 -3.60 -2.56 42.63
CA MET A 203 -3.78 -2.84 41.21
C MET A 203 -5.26 -3.05 40.83
N PRO A 204 -5.75 -2.38 39.77
CA PRO A 204 -7.11 -2.57 39.27
C PRO A 204 -7.41 -4.02 38.92
N ILE A 205 -8.65 -4.44 39.19
CA ILE A 205 -9.14 -5.73 38.73
C ILE A 205 -9.48 -5.61 37.24
N GLY A 206 -8.74 -6.33 36.40
CA GLY A 206 -9.06 -6.50 34.98
C GLY A 206 -9.88 -7.75 34.67
N HIS A 207 -10.15 -7.99 33.39
CA HIS A 207 -10.95 -9.13 32.92
C HIS A 207 -10.13 -10.09 32.05
N SER A 208 -10.35 -11.40 32.20
CA SER A 208 -9.59 -12.41 31.42
C SER A 208 -10.00 -12.54 29.96
N ARG A 209 -11.08 -11.85 29.54
CA ARG A 209 -11.65 -11.90 28.20
C ARG A 209 -12.23 -10.55 27.83
N LEU A 210 -12.33 -10.29 26.53
CA LEU A 210 -13.02 -9.13 25.98
C LEU A 210 -14.54 -9.36 26.01
N HIS A 211 -15.23 -8.75 26.98
CA HIS A 211 -16.65 -8.99 27.24
C HIS A 211 -17.57 -8.38 26.20
N THR A 212 -17.18 -7.26 25.59
CA THR A 212 -17.92 -6.58 24.51
C THR A 212 -18.27 -7.52 23.35
N LEU A 213 -17.34 -8.38 22.92
CA LEU A 213 -17.60 -9.33 21.84
C LEU A 213 -18.73 -10.31 22.18
N THR A 214 -18.73 -10.81 23.42
CA THR A 214 -19.74 -11.76 23.89
C THR A 214 -21.08 -11.07 24.10
N ALA A 215 -21.07 -9.87 24.68
CA ALA A 215 -22.26 -9.05 24.91
C ALA A 215 -22.99 -8.79 23.59
N LEU A 216 -22.28 -8.35 22.56
CA LEU A 216 -22.87 -7.87 21.30
C LEU A 216 -23.22 -8.97 20.29
N SER A 217 -22.72 -10.19 20.48
CA SER A 217 -23.04 -11.32 19.58
C SER A 217 -24.53 -11.69 19.60
N ALA A 218 -25.26 -11.38 20.67
CA ALA A 218 -26.68 -11.67 20.76
C ALA A 218 -27.43 -10.56 21.50
N ALA A 219 -27.18 -9.30 21.14
CA ALA A 219 -27.87 -8.14 21.70
C ALA A 219 -28.73 -7.45 20.63
N LYS A 220 -29.92 -6.99 21.02
CA LYS A 220 -30.66 -5.98 20.25
C LYS A 220 -30.40 -4.61 20.86
N ILE A 221 -30.35 -3.59 20.02
CA ILE A 221 -30.10 -2.21 20.45
C ILE A 221 -31.36 -1.41 20.21
N GLU A 222 -31.69 -0.53 21.14
CA GLU A 222 -32.79 0.41 21.06
C GLU A 222 -32.27 1.80 21.41
N VAL A 223 -32.69 2.83 20.66
CA VAL A 223 -32.35 4.23 20.93
C VAL A 223 -33.62 5.03 21.04
N ALA A 224 -33.86 5.64 22.20
CA ALA A 224 -35.02 6.48 22.51
C ALA A 224 -36.36 5.81 22.17
N GLY A 225 -36.54 4.52 22.47
CA GLY A 225 -37.77 3.78 22.15
C GLY A 225 -37.76 3.05 20.82
N VAL A 226 -36.77 3.30 19.96
CA VAL A 226 -36.75 2.82 18.56
C VAL A 226 -35.72 1.71 18.38
N PRO A 227 -36.11 0.52 17.89
CA PRO A 227 -35.18 -0.57 17.65
C PRO A 227 -34.21 -0.20 16.52
N VAL A 228 -32.92 -0.46 16.74
CA VAL A 228 -31.89 -0.30 15.72
C VAL A 228 -31.83 -1.55 14.85
N LEU A 229 -32.13 -1.39 13.57
CA LEU A 229 -32.08 -2.46 12.56
C LEU A 229 -30.75 -2.43 11.78
N ALA A 230 -29.63 -2.50 12.49
CA ALA A 230 -28.30 -2.47 11.92
C ALA A 230 -27.37 -3.49 12.59
N SER A 231 -26.41 -4.00 11.82
CA SER A 231 -25.37 -4.88 12.34
C SER A 231 -24.25 -4.09 13.00
N THR A 232 -23.78 -4.54 14.16
CA THR A 232 -22.62 -3.92 14.83
C THR A 232 -21.31 -4.45 14.23
N LEU A 233 -20.39 -3.52 13.94
CA LEU A 233 -19.05 -3.81 13.44
C LEU A 233 -18.01 -3.10 14.32
N ILE A 234 -17.13 -3.86 14.97
CA ILE A 234 -16.05 -3.33 15.80
C ILE A 234 -14.75 -3.40 14.99
N MET A 235 -14.10 -2.26 14.80
CA MET A 235 -12.90 -2.10 14.00
C MET A 235 -11.75 -1.59 14.87
N PHE A 236 -10.67 -2.34 14.93
CA PHE A 236 -9.45 -1.95 15.64
C PHE A 236 -8.39 -1.47 14.65
N ASP A 237 -8.04 -0.19 14.72
CA ASP A 237 -6.98 0.40 13.90
C ASP A 237 -5.62 0.36 14.59
N ASP A 238 -4.56 0.46 13.80
CA ASP A 238 -3.18 0.58 14.26
C ASP A 238 -2.72 -0.52 15.25
N ALA A 239 -3.16 -1.77 15.06
CA ALA A 239 -2.79 -2.90 15.95
C ALA A 239 -1.28 -3.22 16.02
N HIS A 240 -0.48 -2.61 15.14
CA HIS A 240 0.98 -2.67 15.16
C HIS A 240 1.60 -1.75 16.22
N ALA A 241 0.84 -0.81 16.78
CA ALA A 241 1.25 0.02 17.91
C ALA A 241 1.23 -0.76 19.24
N LEU A 242 0.44 -1.84 19.32
CA LEU A 242 0.46 -2.76 20.44
C LEU A 242 1.78 -3.56 20.48
N ALA A 243 2.25 -3.83 21.69
CA ALA A 243 3.32 -4.79 21.91
C ALA A 243 2.94 -6.20 21.42
N GLU A 244 3.92 -7.06 21.23
CA GLU A 244 3.72 -8.39 20.66
C GLU A 244 2.79 -9.25 21.51
N GLU A 245 2.96 -9.24 22.83
CA GLU A 245 2.13 -9.99 23.78
C GLU A 245 0.70 -9.47 23.79
N GLN A 246 0.51 -8.15 23.76
CA GLN A 246 -0.80 -7.51 23.71
C GLN A 246 -1.54 -7.81 22.40
N ARG A 247 -0.83 -7.69 21.27
CA ARG A 247 -1.36 -8.01 19.95
C ARG A 247 -1.75 -9.49 19.85
N THR A 248 -0.94 -10.38 20.41
CA THR A 248 -1.23 -11.82 20.45
C THR A 248 -2.46 -12.11 21.32
N ALA A 249 -2.59 -11.45 22.48
CA ALA A 249 -3.76 -11.58 23.33
C ALA A 249 -5.05 -11.08 22.64
N LEU A 250 -5.00 -9.93 21.98
CA LEU A 250 -6.12 -9.39 21.22
C LEU A 250 -6.51 -10.32 20.06
N LEU A 251 -5.55 -10.77 19.26
CA LEU A 251 -5.77 -11.74 18.19
C LEU A 251 -6.45 -13.02 18.69
N GLY A 252 -5.99 -13.56 19.82
CA GLY A 252 -6.60 -14.73 20.44
C GLY A 252 -8.07 -14.51 20.83
N ALA A 253 -8.41 -13.32 21.33
CA ALA A 253 -9.80 -12.97 21.65
C ALA A 253 -10.69 -12.82 20.40
N LEU A 254 -10.16 -12.23 19.32
CA LEU A 254 -10.92 -11.95 18.09
C LEU A 254 -11.21 -13.21 17.25
N ARG A 255 -10.37 -14.25 17.32
CA ARG A 255 -10.51 -15.48 16.53
C ARG A 255 -11.69 -16.38 16.90
N SER A 256 -12.30 -16.17 18.07
CA SER A 256 -13.33 -17.10 18.53
C SER A 256 -14.56 -17.05 17.62
N ARG A 257 -14.85 -18.18 16.95
CA ARG A 257 -16.05 -18.39 16.12
C ARG A 257 -17.37 -18.35 16.89
N SER A 258 -17.32 -18.34 18.23
CA SER A 258 -18.52 -18.15 19.06
C SER A 258 -19.10 -16.75 18.92
N HIS A 259 -18.32 -15.80 18.44
CA HIS A 259 -18.76 -14.43 18.24
C HIS A 259 -19.43 -14.28 16.87
N THR A 260 -20.53 -13.55 16.82
CA THR A 260 -21.28 -13.24 15.58
C THR A 260 -21.25 -11.74 15.25
N VAL A 261 -20.84 -10.90 16.20
CA VAL A 261 -20.61 -9.46 15.97
C VAL A 261 -19.45 -9.25 15.01
N GLY A 262 -19.55 -8.35 14.04
CA GLY A 262 -18.45 -8.15 13.08
C GLY A 262 -17.19 -7.59 13.74
N ARG A 263 -16.02 -8.13 13.39
CA ARG A 263 -14.74 -7.70 13.98
C ARG A 263 -13.68 -7.52 12.92
N TRP A 264 -13.06 -6.36 12.83
CA TRP A 264 -11.92 -6.09 11.95
C TRP A 264 -10.71 -5.64 12.76
N MET A 265 -9.52 -6.01 12.31
CA MET A 265 -8.27 -5.53 12.88
C MET A 265 -7.33 -5.09 11.76
N ALA A 266 -6.85 -3.85 11.81
CA ALA A 266 -5.90 -3.29 10.86
C ALA A 266 -4.47 -3.29 11.42
N THR A 267 -3.52 -3.80 10.64
CA THR A 267 -2.10 -3.85 11.02
C THR A 267 -1.17 -3.61 9.83
N ARG A 268 0.13 -3.43 10.10
CA ARG A 268 1.18 -3.32 9.07
C ARG A 268 1.57 -4.70 8.52
N ASN A 269 2.23 -4.73 7.37
CA ASN A 269 2.77 -5.96 6.79
C ASN A 269 3.94 -6.48 7.63
N VAL A 270 3.89 -7.75 8.07
CA VAL A 270 4.94 -8.40 8.87
C VAL A 270 5.29 -9.78 8.30
N ALA A 271 5.66 -9.83 7.02
CA ALA A 271 5.88 -11.09 6.27
C ALA A 271 7.00 -12.02 6.83
N LEU A 272 7.82 -11.56 7.78
CA LEU A 272 8.86 -12.37 8.42
C LEU A 272 8.38 -13.13 9.67
N GLU A 273 7.27 -12.71 10.31
CA GLU A 273 6.75 -13.29 11.56
C GLU A 273 5.46 -14.10 11.37
N ASP A 274 4.92 -14.08 10.15
CA ASP A 274 3.54 -14.48 9.85
C ASP A 274 3.21 -15.97 10.06
N ASP A 275 4.20 -16.87 10.07
CA ASP A 275 3.91 -18.29 10.33
C ASP A 275 3.59 -18.55 11.82
N GLU A 276 4.10 -17.72 12.74
CA GLU A 276 3.95 -17.93 14.20
C GLU A 276 2.73 -17.19 14.78
N LEU A 277 2.43 -15.98 14.30
CA LEU A 277 1.26 -15.24 14.78
C LEU A 277 -0.05 -15.86 14.31
N PHE A 278 -0.09 -16.47 13.12
CA PHE A 278 -1.33 -16.80 12.43
C PHE A 278 -1.56 -18.28 12.17
N GLY A 279 -0.54 -19.15 12.30
CA GLY A 279 -0.66 -20.59 12.14
C GLY A 279 -1.10 -20.99 10.72
N ALA A 280 -0.28 -21.77 10.00
CA ALA A 280 -0.53 -22.15 8.61
C ALA A 280 -1.85 -22.96 8.33
N GLY A 281 -2.71 -23.16 9.34
CA GLY A 281 -4.01 -23.81 9.24
C GLY A 281 -5.20 -23.05 9.87
N ASP A 282 -5.00 -21.84 10.40
CA ASP A 282 -6.10 -21.03 10.96
C ASP A 282 -6.66 -20.01 9.94
N GLU A 283 -5.87 -19.57 8.96
CA GLU A 283 -6.32 -18.66 7.88
C GLU A 283 -7.31 -19.37 6.94
N GLY A 284 -8.44 -18.72 6.63
CA GLY A 284 -9.58 -19.31 5.92
C GLY A 284 -10.44 -20.25 6.78
N ARG A 285 -10.02 -20.55 8.01
CA ARG A 285 -10.83 -21.24 9.02
C ARG A 285 -11.36 -20.23 10.04
N ASP A 286 -10.50 -19.57 10.79
CA ASP A 286 -10.90 -18.78 11.96
C ASP A 286 -10.88 -17.26 11.69
N PHE A 287 -10.19 -16.83 10.63
CA PHE A 287 -10.16 -15.45 10.13
C PHE A 287 -9.69 -15.41 8.67
N ASP A 288 -9.89 -14.28 8.01
CA ASP A 288 -9.36 -14.01 6.68
C ASP A 288 -8.46 -12.77 6.68
N VAL A 289 -7.36 -12.83 5.94
CA VAL A 289 -6.43 -11.71 5.74
C VAL A 289 -6.71 -10.99 4.43
N ILE A 290 -6.83 -9.67 4.49
CA ILE A 290 -7.01 -8.80 3.33
C ILE A 290 -5.77 -7.93 3.20
N GLU A 291 -4.92 -8.26 2.23
CA GLU A 291 -3.78 -7.42 1.84
C GLU A 291 -4.24 -6.36 0.84
N LEU A 292 -4.33 -5.10 1.24
CA LEU A 292 -4.84 -4.05 0.35
C LEU A 292 -3.96 -3.85 -0.88
N GLU A 293 -2.66 -4.08 -0.79
CA GLU A 293 -1.78 -3.97 -1.95
C GLU A 293 -1.97 -5.08 -2.98
N ALA A 294 -2.64 -6.18 -2.61
CA ALA A 294 -3.03 -7.22 -3.58
C ALA A 294 -3.96 -6.66 -4.68
N LEU A 295 -4.70 -5.58 -4.38
CA LEU A 295 -5.57 -4.88 -5.33
C LEU A 295 -4.85 -4.27 -6.53
N ALA A 296 -3.59 -3.87 -6.33
CA ALA A 296 -2.79 -3.26 -7.38
C ALA A 296 -1.98 -4.29 -8.20
N ARG A 297 -2.11 -5.58 -7.89
CA ARG A 297 -1.23 -6.64 -8.38
C ARG A 297 -2.01 -7.63 -9.24
N ASP A 298 -1.53 -7.87 -10.46
CA ASP A 298 -2.03 -8.94 -11.29
C ASP A 298 -1.25 -10.23 -10.95
N ARG A 299 -1.93 -11.37 -10.93
CA ARG A 299 -1.30 -12.72 -10.89
C ARG A 299 -0.45 -13.06 -9.65
N THR A 300 -0.76 -12.53 -8.47
CA THR A 300 -0.18 -13.01 -7.20
C THR A 300 -1.13 -13.96 -6.48
N ASN A 301 -0.59 -14.82 -5.61
CA ASN A 301 -1.40 -15.70 -4.75
C ASN A 301 -2.35 -14.91 -3.86
N SER A 302 -1.89 -13.78 -3.29
CA SER A 302 -2.72 -12.89 -2.46
C SER A 302 -3.88 -12.28 -3.26
N ALA A 303 -3.66 -11.86 -4.52
CA ALA A 303 -4.72 -11.33 -5.36
C ALA A 303 -5.77 -12.40 -5.69
N ALA A 304 -5.34 -13.63 -5.93
CA ALA A 304 -6.26 -14.75 -6.13
C ALA A 304 -7.09 -15.07 -4.87
N ALA A 305 -6.48 -15.04 -3.68
CA ALA A 305 -7.18 -15.22 -2.41
C ALA A 305 -8.22 -14.12 -2.17
N LEU A 306 -7.83 -12.85 -2.37
CA LEU A 306 -8.72 -11.70 -2.21
C LEU A 306 -9.93 -11.74 -3.16
N ASN A 307 -9.73 -12.15 -4.42
CA ASN A 307 -10.81 -12.31 -5.38
C ASN A 307 -11.81 -13.41 -4.95
N ARG A 308 -11.33 -14.50 -4.33
CA ARG A 308 -12.21 -15.55 -3.80
C ARG A 308 -13.03 -15.06 -2.61
N LEU A 309 -12.41 -14.25 -1.75
CA LEU A 309 -13.04 -13.69 -0.55
C LEU A 309 -14.15 -12.70 -0.89
N THR A 310 -13.84 -11.74 -1.76
CA THR A 310 -14.74 -10.60 -2.05
C THR A 310 -15.76 -10.92 -3.15
N GLY A 311 -15.51 -11.97 -3.95
CA GLY A 311 -16.32 -12.29 -5.13
C GLY A 311 -16.23 -11.25 -6.25
N GLN A 312 -15.40 -10.22 -6.08
CA GLN A 312 -15.25 -9.09 -7.00
C GLN A 312 -13.80 -8.97 -7.44
N THR A 313 -13.59 -8.87 -8.76
CA THR A 313 -12.24 -8.65 -9.30
C THR A 313 -11.95 -7.16 -9.39
N LEU A 314 -11.20 -6.62 -8.42
CA LEU A 314 -10.53 -5.34 -8.62
C LEU A 314 -9.22 -5.59 -9.37
N THR A 315 -9.21 -5.27 -10.66
CA THR A 315 -7.99 -5.39 -11.48
C THR A 315 -7.03 -4.24 -11.17
N PRO A 316 -5.71 -4.41 -11.39
CA PRO A 316 -4.76 -3.30 -11.24
C PRO A 316 -5.12 -2.06 -12.05
N SER A 317 -5.72 -2.25 -13.23
CA SER A 317 -6.21 -1.14 -14.06
C SER A 317 -7.37 -0.40 -13.40
N ARG A 318 -8.32 -1.11 -12.76
CA ARG A 318 -9.39 -0.48 -11.98
C ARG A 318 -8.82 0.27 -10.78
N PHE A 319 -7.90 -0.34 -10.03
CA PHE A 319 -7.25 0.33 -8.90
C PHE A 319 -6.51 1.62 -9.33
N ARG A 320 -5.80 1.60 -10.45
CA ARG A 320 -5.18 2.83 -11.00
C ARG A 320 -6.21 3.88 -11.36
N LYS A 321 -7.33 3.51 -11.98
CA LYS A 321 -8.43 4.44 -12.25
C LYS A 321 -8.95 5.08 -10.96
N VAL A 322 -9.11 4.30 -9.89
CA VAL A 322 -9.51 4.81 -8.57
C VAL A 322 -8.52 5.85 -8.04
N LEU A 323 -7.21 5.61 -8.16
CA LEU A 323 -6.20 6.61 -7.78
C LEU A 323 -6.35 7.91 -8.57
N LEU A 324 -6.51 7.82 -9.89
CA LEU A 324 -6.68 8.98 -10.76
C LEU A 324 -7.96 9.76 -10.44
N ASP A 325 -9.07 9.07 -10.17
CA ASP A 325 -10.34 9.69 -9.77
C ASP A 325 -10.21 10.42 -8.43
N ILE A 326 -9.45 9.87 -7.46
CA ILE A 326 -9.13 10.55 -6.19
C ILE A 326 -8.32 11.83 -6.47
N ALA A 327 -7.33 11.76 -7.35
CA ALA A 327 -6.48 12.90 -7.68
C ALA A 327 -7.29 14.03 -8.33
N ASP A 328 -8.16 13.70 -9.29
CA ASP A 328 -9.01 14.69 -9.97
C ASP A 328 -10.02 15.33 -9.03
N LYS A 329 -10.70 14.54 -8.19
CA LYS A 329 -11.61 15.07 -7.15
C LYS A 329 -10.89 16.05 -6.22
N ARG A 330 -9.67 15.74 -5.80
CA ARG A 330 -8.88 16.61 -4.90
C ARG A 330 -8.37 17.87 -5.59
N ALA A 331 -7.97 17.77 -6.85
CA ALA A 331 -7.43 18.90 -7.61
C ALA A 331 -8.54 19.87 -8.08
N SER A 332 -9.74 19.37 -8.37
CA SER A 332 -10.88 20.09 -8.98
C SER A 332 -11.02 21.55 -8.50
N SER A 333 -11.34 21.75 -7.22
CA SER A 333 -11.57 23.08 -6.65
C SER A 333 -10.40 24.07 -6.78
N THR A 334 -9.17 23.56 -6.91
CA THR A 334 -7.97 24.38 -7.10
C THR A 334 -7.75 24.67 -8.59
N LEU A 335 -7.95 23.67 -9.44
CA LEU A 335 -7.83 23.79 -10.90
C LEU A 335 -8.93 24.68 -11.49
N ASP A 336 -10.19 24.56 -11.05
CA ASP A 336 -11.32 25.40 -11.49
C ASP A 336 -11.08 26.91 -11.29
N ARG A 337 -10.13 27.26 -10.42
CA ARG A 337 -9.77 28.64 -10.12
C ARG A 337 -8.50 29.11 -10.83
N MET A 338 -7.68 28.17 -11.30
CA MET A 338 -6.43 28.43 -12.03
C MET A 338 -6.67 28.38 -13.54
N LEU A 339 -7.60 27.54 -13.98
CA LEU A 339 -7.99 27.33 -15.36
C LEU A 339 -9.39 27.89 -15.59
N THR A 340 -9.63 28.31 -16.83
CA THR A 340 -10.96 28.76 -17.28
C THR A 340 -11.80 27.60 -17.82
N ASP A 341 -11.15 26.52 -18.25
CA ASP A 341 -11.75 25.31 -18.76
C ASP A 341 -11.78 24.20 -17.69
N ASP A 342 -12.77 23.31 -17.79
CA ASP A 342 -12.95 22.13 -16.91
C ASP A 342 -11.90 21.04 -17.23
N THR A 343 -10.65 21.32 -16.82
CA THR A 343 -9.50 20.44 -17.06
C THR A 343 -9.09 19.75 -15.76
N SER A 344 -9.07 18.42 -15.79
CA SER A 344 -8.64 17.60 -14.65
C SER A 344 -7.11 17.50 -14.56
N LEU A 345 -6.60 17.09 -13.39
CA LEU A 345 -5.16 16.88 -13.19
C LEU A 345 -4.66 15.74 -14.08
N THR A 346 -5.45 14.68 -14.23
CA THR A 346 -5.17 13.56 -15.13
C THR A 346 -5.01 14.02 -16.58
N ASN A 347 -5.85 14.96 -17.04
CA ASN A 347 -5.73 15.53 -18.38
C ASN A 347 -4.45 16.34 -18.56
N LEU A 348 -4.04 17.12 -17.55
CA LEU A 348 -2.77 17.87 -17.58
C LEU A 348 -1.52 16.96 -17.59
N LEU A 349 -1.66 15.72 -17.12
CA LEU A 349 -0.62 14.69 -17.23
C LEU A 349 -0.59 13.99 -18.58
N GLY A 350 -1.68 14.07 -19.35
CA GLY A 350 -1.75 13.55 -20.71
C GLY A 350 -0.81 14.33 -21.61
N VAL A 351 0.27 13.68 -22.06
CA VAL A 351 1.21 14.26 -23.01
C VAL A 351 1.35 13.33 -24.21
N GLU A 352 1.44 13.93 -25.39
CA GLU A 352 1.76 13.21 -26.62
C GLU A 352 3.06 12.41 -26.43
N PRO A 353 3.05 11.07 -26.66
CA PRO A 353 4.20 10.21 -26.39
C PRO A 353 5.49 10.67 -27.10
N ASP A 354 5.35 11.27 -28.28
CA ASP A 354 6.46 11.70 -29.12
C ASP A 354 7.14 12.97 -28.60
N ALA A 355 6.43 13.81 -27.83
CA ALA A 355 6.99 15.04 -27.27
C ALA A 355 8.15 14.79 -26.30
N ALA A 356 8.32 13.56 -25.80
CA ALA A 356 9.48 13.19 -24.99
C ALA A 356 10.78 13.19 -25.82
N LEU A 357 10.70 12.85 -27.11
CA LEU A 357 11.88 12.77 -27.98
C LEU A 357 12.53 14.13 -28.24
N ASP A 358 11.76 15.22 -28.16
CA ASP A 358 12.26 16.59 -28.30
C ASP A 358 13.28 16.99 -27.22
N PHE A 359 13.36 16.22 -26.14
CA PHE A 359 14.28 16.43 -25.02
C PHE A 359 15.52 15.53 -25.08
N ALA A 360 15.65 14.67 -26.10
CA ALA A 360 16.81 13.82 -26.26
C ALA A 360 18.09 14.66 -26.41
N SER A 361 19.19 14.25 -25.78
CA SER A 361 20.46 14.99 -25.84
C SER A 361 21.15 14.88 -27.21
N GLU A 362 20.81 13.85 -27.99
CA GLU A 362 21.25 13.60 -29.37
C GLU A 362 20.12 12.93 -30.16
N ASP A 363 20.22 12.84 -31.50
CA ASP A 363 19.24 12.09 -32.30
C ASP A 363 19.30 10.58 -31.98
N PRO A 364 18.30 10.04 -31.27
CA PRO A 364 18.35 8.67 -30.78
C PRO A 364 18.19 7.65 -31.91
N PHE A 365 17.49 7.98 -33.00
CA PHE A 365 17.33 7.08 -34.14
C PHE A 365 18.66 6.84 -34.83
N THR A 366 19.40 7.92 -35.12
CA THR A 366 20.72 7.82 -35.74
C THR A 366 21.67 7.00 -34.87
N LYS A 367 21.70 7.23 -33.56
CA LYS A 367 22.62 6.52 -32.65
C LYS A 367 22.30 5.04 -32.51
N VAL A 368 21.02 4.67 -32.41
CA VAL A 368 20.63 3.25 -32.37
C VAL A 368 20.94 2.56 -33.70
N ARG A 369 20.73 3.23 -34.84
CA ARG A 369 21.12 2.72 -36.17
C ARG A 369 22.62 2.50 -36.30
N THR A 370 23.45 3.44 -35.82
CA THR A 370 24.92 3.27 -35.78
C THR A 370 25.29 2.05 -34.92
N ARG A 371 24.69 1.89 -33.74
CA ARG A 371 24.96 0.73 -32.88
C ARG A 371 24.54 -0.60 -33.53
N ILE A 372 23.44 -0.61 -34.28
CA ILE A 372 23.00 -1.76 -35.07
C ILE A 372 24.02 -2.07 -36.18
N ALA A 373 24.46 -1.05 -36.92
CA ALA A 373 25.46 -1.16 -37.97
C ALA A 373 26.79 -1.75 -37.45
N ASP A 374 27.32 -1.21 -36.35
CA ASP A 374 28.63 -1.58 -35.77
C ASP A 374 28.71 -3.06 -35.35
N LYS A 375 27.58 -3.67 -34.98
CA LYS A 375 27.52 -5.10 -34.63
C LYS A 375 27.12 -6.01 -35.79
N GLY A 376 27.13 -5.49 -37.02
CA GLY A 376 26.85 -6.26 -38.22
C GLY A 376 25.36 -6.31 -38.59
N GLY A 377 24.58 -5.28 -38.27
CA GLY A 377 23.21 -5.11 -38.76
C GLY A 377 23.11 -4.88 -40.28
N HIS A 378 24.23 -4.64 -40.96
CA HIS A 378 24.32 -4.60 -42.43
C HIS A 378 24.20 -5.98 -43.10
N ASP A 379 24.20 -7.06 -42.32
CA ASP A 379 23.99 -8.40 -42.85
C ASP A 379 22.62 -8.49 -43.56
N PRO A 380 22.56 -8.95 -44.82
CA PRO A 380 21.30 -9.17 -45.54
C PRO A 380 20.27 -9.99 -44.74
N ARG A 381 20.74 -10.81 -43.79
CA ARG A 381 19.92 -11.55 -42.84
C ARG A 381 18.88 -10.71 -42.10
N TYR A 382 19.23 -9.47 -41.73
CA TYR A 382 18.40 -8.57 -40.92
C TYR A 382 17.68 -7.48 -41.73
N ALA A 383 17.83 -7.47 -43.06
CA ALA A 383 17.29 -6.40 -43.92
C ALA A 383 15.77 -6.23 -43.79
N ALA A 384 15.01 -7.34 -43.69
CA ALA A 384 13.56 -7.30 -43.51
C ALA A 384 13.15 -6.71 -42.16
N TRP A 385 13.91 -6.96 -41.09
CA TRP A 385 13.63 -6.42 -39.76
C TRP A 385 13.87 -4.91 -39.71
N LEU A 386 14.94 -4.43 -40.35
CA LEU A 386 15.25 -3.00 -40.42
C LEU A 386 14.25 -2.23 -41.29
N ALA A 387 13.85 -2.80 -42.44
CA ALA A 387 12.85 -2.19 -43.31
C ALA A 387 11.49 -1.98 -42.64
N GLU A 388 11.08 -2.87 -41.72
CA GLU A 388 9.87 -2.69 -40.91
C GLU A 388 10.00 -1.49 -39.96
N THR A 389 11.19 -1.26 -39.38
CA THR A 389 11.43 -0.13 -38.48
C THR A 389 11.59 1.21 -39.20
N ASP A 390 12.02 1.22 -40.46
CA ASP A 390 12.19 2.43 -41.26
C ASP A 390 10.88 3.14 -41.58
N GLN A 391 9.75 2.46 -41.43
CA GLN A 391 8.40 3.00 -41.68
C GLN A 391 7.74 3.56 -40.42
N LEU A 392 8.42 3.48 -39.26
CA LEU A 392 7.88 3.86 -37.97
C LEU A 392 8.62 5.08 -37.44
N ASP A 393 7.86 6.12 -37.11
CA ASP A 393 8.36 7.34 -36.49
C ASP A 393 7.94 7.42 -35.01
N GLY A 394 8.39 8.49 -34.34
CA GLY A 394 8.00 8.79 -32.97
C GLY A 394 8.54 7.79 -31.94
N ARG A 395 7.99 7.85 -30.74
CA ARG A 395 8.43 7.07 -29.59
C ARG A 395 8.31 5.57 -29.86
N ASP A 396 7.20 5.14 -30.45
CA ASP A 396 6.95 3.74 -30.73
C ASP A 396 7.89 3.19 -31.80
N GLY A 397 8.21 4.00 -32.83
CA GLY A 397 9.23 3.68 -33.83
C GLY A 397 10.61 3.50 -33.21
N LEU A 398 11.03 4.43 -32.35
CA LEU A 398 12.30 4.31 -31.62
C LEU A 398 12.34 3.07 -30.73
N ALA A 399 11.26 2.80 -29.98
CA ALA A 399 11.16 1.64 -29.11
C ALA A 399 11.28 0.32 -29.90
N ARG A 400 10.65 0.24 -31.09
CA ARG A 400 10.77 -0.91 -31.99
C ARG A 400 12.18 -1.07 -32.56
N LEU A 401 12.83 0.03 -32.93
CA LEU A 401 14.23 0.03 -33.37
C LEU A 401 15.18 -0.47 -32.26
N CYS A 402 14.97 -0.04 -31.02
CA CYS A 402 15.72 -0.55 -29.86
C CYS A 402 15.46 -2.05 -29.60
N GLU A 403 14.24 -2.54 -29.85
CA GLU A 403 13.93 -3.97 -29.76
C GLU A 403 14.73 -4.78 -30.81
N VAL A 404 14.78 -4.31 -32.06
CA VAL A 404 15.58 -4.93 -33.14
C VAL A 404 17.07 -4.97 -32.76
N ASP A 405 17.60 -3.87 -32.23
CA ASP A 405 18.97 -3.79 -31.71
C ASP A 405 19.27 -4.95 -30.75
N VAL A 406 18.39 -5.24 -29.79
CA VAL A 406 18.59 -6.36 -28.85
C VAL A 406 18.40 -7.73 -29.51
N LEU A 407 17.46 -7.87 -30.46
CA LEU A 407 17.19 -9.14 -31.13
C LEU A 407 18.34 -9.57 -32.06
N ILE A 408 18.98 -8.65 -32.76
CA ILE A 408 20.18 -8.92 -33.55
C ILE A 408 21.29 -9.48 -32.64
N GLU A 409 21.51 -8.84 -31.49
CA GLU A 409 22.50 -9.29 -30.51
C GLU A 409 22.21 -10.70 -29.97
N ARG A 410 20.93 -11.01 -29.73
CA ARG A 410 20.48 -12.36 -29.32
C ARG A 410 20.68 -13.38 -30.44
N ASP A 411 20.34 -13.06 -31.68
CA ASP A 411 20.47 -13.97 -32.82
C ASP A 411 21.93 -14.30 -33.11
N ARG A 412 22.80 -13.28 -33.23
CA ARG A 412 24.25 -13.49 -33.49
C ARG A 412 24.93 -14.35 -32.44
N SER A 413 24.46 -14.26 -31.20
CA SER A 413 24.98 -15.10 -30.14
C SER A 413 24.57 -16.57 -30.19
N ARG A 414 23.45 -16.88 -30.84
CA ARG A 414 22.97 -18.24 -31.08
C ARG A 414 23.55 -18.79 -32.38
N ALA A 415 23.71 -17.95 -33.40
CA ALA A 415 24.35 -18.26 -34.68
C ALA A 415 25.76 -18.86 -34.53
N GLN A 416 26.55 -18.40 -33.55
CA GLN A 416 27.84 -19.03 -33.20
C GLN A 416 27.72 -20.51 -32.75
N GLN A 417 26.51 -21.06 -32.58
CA GLN A 417 26.21 -22.44 -32.23
C GLN A 417 25.46 -23.23 -33.34
N GLU A 418 25.01 -22.60 -34.43
CA GLU A 418 24.19 -23.22 -35.49
C GLU A 418 24.79 -23.02 -36.90
N LEU A 419 24.58 -23.98 -37.83
CA LEU A 419 25.18 -24.02 -39.18
C LEU A 419 24.40 -23.25 -40.28
N PHE A 420 23.42 -22.40 -39.93
CA PHE A 420 22.44 -21.82 -40.88
C PHE A 420 22.47 -20.27 -40.93
N ASP A 421 23.66 -19.70 -41.12
CA ASP A 421 23.86 -18.25 -41.16
C ASP A 421 23.36 -17.59 -42.47
N ASP A 422 23.18 -18.35 -43.55
CA ASP A 422 23.01 -17.80 -44.91
C ASP A 422 21.56 -17.42 -45.31
N PHE A 423 20.55 -17.65 -44.47
CA PHE A 423 19.15 -17.37 -44.83
C PHE A 423 18.61 -16.07 -44.21
N PRO A 424 17.87 -15.24 -44.99
CA PRO A 424 17.24 -14.04 -44.47
C PRO A 424 16.15 -14.35 -43.45
N LEU A 425 16.11 -13.59 -42.36
CA LEU A 425 15.07 -13.73 -41.35
C LEU A 425 13.82 -12.93 -41.77
N PRO A 426 12.66 -13.57 -41.94
CA PRO A 426 11.43 -12.88 -42.30
C PRO A 426 10.89 -12.02 -41.13
N ALA A 427 10.03 -11.06 -41.46
CA ALA A 427 9.48 -10.06 -40.53
C ALA A 427 8.58 -10.68 -39.44
N ASP A 428 7.88 -11.78 -39.74
CA ASP A 428 7.10 -12.55 -38.78
C ASP A 428 7.97 -13.07 -37.61
N GLN A 429 9.23 -13.41 -37.86
CA GLN A 429 10.17 -13.79 -36.81
C GLN A 429 10.55 -12.62 -35.89
N LEU A 430 10.49 -11.37 -36.36
CA LEU A 430 10.71 -10.21 -35.50
C LEU A 430 9.62 -10.09 -34.44
N VAL A 431 8.35 -10.30 -34.84
CA VAL A 431 7.21 -10.32 -33.92
C VAL A 431 7.28 -11.53 -33.00
N ALA A 432 7.58 -12.73 -33.53
CA ALA A 432 7.63 -13.97 -32.75
C ALA A 432 8.76 -14.00 -31.71
N ARG A 433 9.90 -13.36 -32.00
CA ARG A 433 11.06 -13.29 -31.09
C ARG A 433 11.01 -12.07 -30.17
N GLY A 434 10.22 -11.07 -30.52
CA GLY A 434 9.99 -9.86 -29.72
C GLY A 434 8.99 -10.05 -28.59
N SER A 435 8.87 -9.04 -27.73
CA SER A 435 7.82 -8.97 -26.72
C SER A 435 7.65 -7.54 -26.22
N SER A 436 6.47 -7.20 -25.70
CA SER A 436 6.22 -5.88 -25.10
C SER A 436 7.20 -5.57 -23.97
N SER A 437 7.54 -6.56 -23.14
CA SER A 437 8.53 -6.42 -22.08
C SER A 437 9.94 -6.18 -22.61
N LEU A 438 10.34 -6.84 -23.71
CA LEU A 438 11.65 -6.63 -24.32
C LEU A 438 11.76 -5.22 -24.89
N ARG A 439 10.70 -4.77 -25.57
CA ARG A 439 10.60 -3.42 -26.13
C ARG A 439 10.68 -2.35 -25.04
N GLU A 440 9.95 -2.53 -23.93
CA GLU A 440 10.01 -1.63 -22.77
C GLU A 440 11.44 -1.53 -22.21
N ALA A 441 12.11 -2.68 -22.02
CA ALA A 441 13.49 -2.72 -21.51
C ALA A 441 14.49 -2.02 -22.45
N ALA A 442 14.36 -2.28 -23.75
CA ALA A 442 15.25 -1.73 -24.77
C ALA A 442 15.05 -0.21 -24.91
N TYR A 443 13.80 0.25 -24.90
CA TYR A 443 13.47 1.67 -24.92
C TYR A 443 13.96 2.37 -23.64
N LEU A 444 13.80 1.77 -22.46
CA LEU A 444 14.33 2.34 -21.21
C LEU A 444 15.85 2.51 -21.26
N ARG A 445 16.58 1.53 -21.81
CA ARG A 445 18.03 1.67 -22.00
C ARG A 445 18.36 2.86 -22.89
N ALA A 446 17.69 3.01 -24.03
CA ALA A 446 17.89 4.16 -24.91
C ALA A 446 17.49 5.49 -24.24
N ALA A 447 16.41 5.50 -23.47
CA ALA A 447 15.97 6.70 -22.76
C ALA A 447 17.00 7.17 -21.72
N ILE A 448 17.70 6.23 -21.07
CA ILE A 448 18.81 6.55 -20.17
C ILE A 448 20.04 7.01 -20.97
N ASP A 449 20.39 6.31 -22.06
CA ASP A 449 21.57 6.61 -22.87
C ASP A 449 21.50 8.00 -23.54
N TYR A 450 20.29 8.49 -23.84
CA TYR A 450 20.04 9.72 -24.61
C TYR A 450 19.20 10.77 -23.86
N ASP A 451 19.09 10.67 -22.53
CA ASP A 451 18.38 11.62 -21.66
C ASP A 451 16.91 11.88 -22.04
N ILE A 452 16.22 10.87 -22.57
CA ILE A 452 14.80 10.97 -22.96
C ILE A 452 13.92 10.85 -21.71
N PRO A 453 13.00 11.79 -21.45
CA PRO A 453 11.99 11.66 -20.41
C PRO A 453 11.22 10.35 -20.53
N TYR A 454 11.25 9.54 -19.47
CA TYR A 454 10.68 8.19 -19.47
C TYR A 454 9.48 8.08 -18.53
N TYR A 455 9.56 8.69 -17.35
CA TYR A 455 8.53 8.57 -16.31
C TYR A 455 7.42 9.63 -16.50
N VAL A 456 6.61 9.46 -17.54
CA VAL A 456 5.63 10.46 -17.99
C VAL A 456 4.23 9.84 -18.10
N GLY A 457 3.20 10.63 -17.74
CA GLY A 457 1.79 10.28 -17.89
C GLY A 457 1.12 9.76 -16.62
N ALA A 458 -0.20 9.92 -16.55
CA ALA A 458 -1.01 9.57 -15.39
C ALA A 458 -0.85 8.11 -14.94
N GLU A 459 -0.81 7.18 -15.90
CA GLU A 459 -0.61 5.74 -15.63
C GLU A 459 0.74 5.44 -14.99
N ILE A 460 1.80 6.16 -15.37
CA ILE A 460 3.12 6.02 -14.77
C ILE A 460 3.12 6.54 -13.33
N TYR A 461 2.51 7.71 -13.08
CA TYR A 461 2.38 8.25 -11.73
C TYR A 461 1.56 7.33 -10.81
N ALA A 462 0.48 6.74 -11.30
CA ALA A 462 -0.28 5.74 -10.55
C ALA A 462 0.57 4.49 -10.21
N ARG A 463 1.45 4.04 -11.13
CA ARG A 463 2.38 2.93 -10.88
C ARG A 463 3.47 3.30 -9.88
N LEU A 464 4.01 4.51 -9.93
CA LEU A 464 5.03 5.00 -8.99
C LEU A 464 4.52 4.97 -7.54
N GLY A 465 3.23 5.22 -7.32
CA GLY A 465 2.59 5.06 -6.02
C GLY A 465 2.67 3.65 -5.42
N SER A 466 3.01 2.61 -6.20
CA SER A 466 3.33 1.26 -5.71
C SER A 466 2.31 0.66 -4.73
N ALA A 467 1.01 0.80 -5.04
CA ALA A 467 -0.11 0.37 -4.20
C ALA A 467 -0.25 1.13 -2.85
N ASN A 468 0.45 2.25 -2.70
CA ASN A 468 0.38 3.13 -1.57
C ASN A 468 -0.29 4.46 -1.99
N ILE A 469 -1.50 4.69 -1.47
CA ILE A 469 -2.31 5.85 -1.84
C ILE A 469 -1.61 7.15 -1.40
N GLU A 470 -0.99 7.17 -0.22
CA GLU A 470 -0.26 8.33 0.28
C GLU A 470 0.94 8.69 -0.61
N GLN A 471 1.76 7.71 -1.02
CA GLN A 471 2.87 7.95 -1.95
C GLN A 471 2.38 8.51 -3.29
N PHE A 472 1.27 8.00 -3.81
CA PHE A 472 0.65 8.54 -5.02
C PHE A 472 0.16 10.00 -4.83
N LEU A 473 -0.47 10.29 -3.69
CA LEU A 473 -0.94 11.64 -3.38
C LEU A 473 0.22 12.62 -3.17
N GLU A 474 1.34 12.20 -2.58
CA GLU A 474 2.55 13.00 -2.46
C GLU A 474 3.10 13.40 -3.83
N LEU A 475 3.16 12.46 -4.78
CA LEU A 475 3.56 12.74 -6.17
C LEU A 475 2.60 13.74 -6.84
N CYS A 476 1.29 13.58 -6.65
CA CYS A 476 0.30 14.56 -7.11
C CYS A 476 0.50 15.94 -6.45
N GLY A 477 0.94 15.96 -5.19
CA GLY A 477 1.33 17.17 -4.50
C GLY A 477 2.51 17.89 -5.15
N ASP A 478 3.53 17.16 -5.60
CA ASP A 478 4.67 17.76 -6.31
C ASP A 478 4.27 18.32 -7.68
N LEU A 479 3.42 17.61 -8.41
CA LEU A 479 2.81 18.08 -9.66
C LEU A 479 2.00 19.37 -9.44
N MET A 480 1.15 19.38 -8.41
CA MET A 480 0.31 20.53 -8.09
C MET A 480 1.16 21.74 -7.64
N ALA A 481 2.22 21.51 -6.88
CA ALA A 481 3.14 22.58 -6.47
C ALA A 481 3.81 23.24 -7.70
N ARG A 482 4.13 22.45 -8.72
CA ARG A 482 4.65 22.98 -9.99
C ARG A 482 3.61 23.85 -10.71
N LEU A 483 2.37 23.37 -10.82
CA LEU A 483 1.28 24.12 -11.45
C LEU A 483 0.99 25.44 -10.72
N GLN A 484 0.92 25.41 -9.38
CA GLN A 484 0.74 26.61 -8.56
C GLN A 484 1.88 27.62 -8.74
N THR A 485 3.10 27.14 -8.93
CA THR A 485 4.26 28.01 -9.22
C THR A 485 4.14 28.66 -10.60
N GLN A 486 3.67 27.92 -11.62
CA GLN A 486 3.42 28.48 -12.95
C GLN A 486 2.33 29.55 -12.91
N ASP A 487 1.21 29.28 -12.24
CA ASP A 487 0.10 30.22 -12.04
C ASP A 487 0.57 31.50 -11.34
N ALA A 488 1.28 31.36 -10.21
CA ALA A 488 1.80 32.50 -9.46
C ALA A 488 2.81 33.35 -10.25
N THR A 489 3.46 32.77 -11.26
CA THR A 489 4.43 33.47 -12.12
C THR A 489 3.82 33.91 -13.47
N GLY A 490 2.52 33.73 -13.67
CA GLY A 490 1.82 34.05 -14.93
C GLY A 490 2.31 33.23 -16.12
N ARG A 491 2.90 32.06 -15.87
CA ARG A 491 3.35 31.12 -16.92
C ARG A 491 2.23 30.14 -17.26
N GLU A 492 2.32 29.57 -18.45
CA GLU A 492 1.39 28.53 -18.90
C GLU A 492 1.44 27.29 -17.97
N LEU A 493 0.26 26.75 -17.67
CA LEU A 493 0.06 25.63 -16.75
C LEU A 493 0.28 24.29 -17.45
N VAL A 494 1.55 24.00 -17.78
CA VAL A 494 1.92 22.80 -18.55
C VAL A 494 2.84 21.89 -17.75
N LEU A 495 2.53 20.59 -17.78
CA LEU A 495 3.38 19.51 -17.25
C LEU A 495 4.08 18.78 -18.41
N THR A 496 5.09 19.43 -19.00
CA THR A 496 5.88 18.84 -20.10
C THR A 496 6.53 17.50 -19.71
N PRO A 497 6.92 16.63 -20.67
CA PRO A 497 7.59 15.35 -20.38
C PRO A 497 8.80 15.49 -19.45
N ALA A 498 9.66 16.48 -19.72
CA ALA A 498 10.85 16.75 -18.89
C ALA A 498 10.50 17.18 -17.46
N ILE A 499 9.43 17.96 -17.25
CA ILE A 499 8.96 18.34 -15.91
C ILE A 499 8.45 17.12 -15.15
N GLN A 500 7.63 16.28 -15.80
CA GLN A 500 7.08 15.08 -15.18
C GLN A 500 8.19 14.08 -14.80
N ASP A 501 9.08 13.76 -15.74
CA ASP A 501 10.19 12.84 -15.49
C ASP A 501 11.11 13.35 -14.39
N LYS A 502 11.42 14.65 -14.37
CA LYS A 502 12.18 15.28 -13.30
C LYS A 502 11.49 15.13 -11.94
N ILE A 503 10.20 15.46 -11.83
CA ILE A 503 9.44 15.33 -10.58
C ILE A 503 9.45 13.87 -10.09
N ALA A 504 9.25 12.91 -10.99
CA ALA A 504 9.29 11.49 -10.65
C ALA A 504 10.66 11.04 -10.11
N ARG A 505 11.75 11.49 -10.75
CA ARG A 505 13.13 11.20 -10.29
C ARG A 505 13.48 11.91 -8.99
N ASP A 506 13.09 13.16 -8.82
CA ASP A 506 13.32 13.93 -7.60
C ASP A 506 12.55 13.29 -6.43
N ALA A 507 11.29 12.91 -6.62
CA ALA A 507 10.50 12.20 -5.61
C ALA A 507 11.13 10.84 -5.25
N SER A 508 11.56 10.08 -6.26
CA SER A 508 12.28 8.81 -6.07
C SER A 508 13.56 9.00 -5.24
N ARG A 509 14.34 10.02 -5.56
CA ARG A 509 15.61 10.34 -4.89
C ARG A 509 15.37 10.76 -3.46
N ASN A 510 14.39 11.62 -3.22
CA ASN A 510 14.01 12.06 -1.89
C ASN A 510 13.55 10.88 -1.03
N TYR A 511 12.75 9.97 -1.59
CA TYR A 511 12.35 8.75 -0.90
C TYR A 511 13.56 7.89 -0.53
N TYR A 512 14.47 7.63 -1.48
CA TYR A 512 15.72 6.90 -1.21
C TYR A 512 16.58 7.55 -0.11
N LEU A 513 16.73 8.88 -0.15
CA LEU A 513 17.51 9.64 0.84
C LEU A 513 16.85 9.69 2.23
N SER A 514 15.54 9.48 2.32
CA SER A 514 14.82 9.38 3.59
C SER A 514 14.92 8.01 4.27
N LEU A 515 15.32 6.95 3.54
CA LEU A 515 15.38 5.59 4.09
C LEU A 515 16.19 5.47 5.41
N PRO A 516 17.32 6.18 5.61
CA PRO A 516 18.06 6.16 6.87
C PRO A 516 17.27 6.68 8.09
N GLN A 517 16.19 7.42 7.89
CA GLN A 517 15.33 7.93 8.97
C GLN A 517 14.38 6.86 9.52
N LEU A 518 14.20 5.74 8.80
CA LEU A 518 13.39 4.62 9.25
C LEU A 518 14.14 3.78 10.30
N PRO A 519 13.43 3.01 11.15
CA PRO A 519 14.05 2.01 12.00
C PRO A 519 14.93 1.07 11.16
N TYR A 520 16.19 0.86 11.56
CA TYR A 520 17.17 0.08 10.79
C TYR A 520 17.44 0.61 9.36
N GLY A 521 17.18 1.90 9.11
CA GLY A 521 17.22 2.52 7.79
C GLY A 521 18.51 2.36 7.01
N ASN A 522 19.66 2.33 7.70
CA ASN A 522 20.96 2.06 7.06
C ASN A 522 21.03 0.66 6.42
N TYR A 523 20.43 -0.36 7.06
CA TYR A 523 20.38 -1.72 6.52
C TYR A 523 19.37 -1.82 5.37
N ILE A 524 18.25 -1.10 5.47
CA ILE A 524 17.28 -0.95 4.37
C ILE A 524 17.98 -0.37 3.14
N GLN A 525 18.75 0.72 3.30
CA GLN A 525 19.44 1.36 2.19
C GLN A 525 20.46 0.40 1.54
N ARG A 526 21.23 -0.34 2.33
CA ARG A 526 22.16 -1.38 1.84
C ARG A 526 21.44 -2.49 1.07
N LEU A 527 20.26 -2.91 1.53
CA LEU A 527 19.42 -3.88 0.84
C LEU A 527 18.98 -3.35 -0.54
N VAL A 528 18.50 -2.10 -0.58
CA VAL A 528 18.09 -1.43 -1.82
C VAL A 528 19.26 -1.30 -2.79
N ASP A 529 20.43 -0.87 -2.33
CA ASP A 529 21.65 -0.78 -3.14
C ASP A 529 22.09 -2.13 -3.70
N GLY A 530 22.00 -3.19 -2.88
CA GLY A 530 22.27 -4.56 -3.29
C GLY A 530 21.38 -4.99 -4.46
N ILE A 531 20.07 -4.75 -4.36
CA ILE A 531 19.10 -5.04 -5.43
C ILE A 531 19.36 -4.15 -6.65
N ALA A 532 19.65 -2.86 -6.46
CA ALA A 532 19.92 -1.93 -7.54
C ALA A 532 21.18 -2.26 -8.33
N ARG A 533 22.23 -2.75 -7.66
CA ARG A 533 23.42 -3.27 -8.32
C ARG A 533 23.09 -4.44 -9.25
N ILE A 534 22.32 -5.41 -8.76
CA ILE A 534 21.89 -6.56 -9.58
C ILE A 534 21.11 -6.09 -10.81
N SER A 535 20.17 -5.16 -10.61
CA SER A 535 19.36 -4.61 -11.69
C SER A 535 20.22 -4.01 -12.79
N ARG A 536 21.17 -3.13 -12.43
CA ARG A 536 22.09 -2.49 -13.38
C ARG A 536 22.97 -3.50 -14.11
N GLU A 537 23.55 -4.46 -13.39
CA GLU A 537 24.37 -5.51 -13.99
C GLU A 537 23.60 -6.33 -15.03
N GLU A 538 22.32 -6.60 -14.80
CA GLU A 538 21.47 -7.34 -15.74
C GLU A 538 20.96 -6.47 -16.89
N ALA A 539 20.64 -5.19 -16.64
CA ALA A 539 20.19 -4.23 -17.66
C ALA A 539 21.30 -3.84 -18.65
N ALA A 540 22.56 -3.76 -18.17
CA ALA A 540 23.71 -3.44 -19.01
C ALA A 540 24.09 -4.56 -19.99
N LYS A 541 23.57 -5.78 -19.81
CA LYS A 541 23.87 -6.89 -20.72
C LYS A 541 23.30 -6.61 -22.11
N PRO A 542 24.08 -6.74 -23.19
CA PRO A 542 23.64 -6.43 -24.55
C PRO A 542 22.32 -7.12 -24.94
N ARG A 543 22.14 -8.38 -24.51
CA ARG A 543 20.99 -9.24 -24.82
C ARG A 543 19.74 -9.00 -23.97
N ILE A 544 19.81 -8.20 -22.90
CA ILE A 544 18.72 -7.99 -21.92
C ILE A 544 18.05 -9.32 -21.56
N PRO A 545 18.72 -10.24 -20.84
CA PRO A 545 18.23 -11.61 -20.65
C PRO A 545 16.90 -11.70 -19.88
N TYR A 546 16.56 -10.68 -19.09
CA TYR A 546 15.39 -10.66 -18.22
C TYR A 546 14.50 -9.44 -18.47
N PRO A 547 13.77 -9.36 -19.59
CA PRO A 547 12.83 -8.26 -19.84
C PRO A 547 11.61 -8.34 -18.89
N PRO A 548 11.01 -7.21 -18.45
CA PRO A 548 11.33 -5.82 -18.81
C PRO A 548 12.59 -5.25 -18.11
N GLY A 549 13.18 -6.02 -17.22
CA GLY A 549 14.36 -5.67 -16.42
C GLY A 549 14.27 -6.38 -15.08
N VAL A 550 15.38 -6.41 -14.33
CA VAL A 550 15.38 -6.97 -12.98
C VAL A 550 15.03 -5.87 -11.98
N THR A 551 13.96 -6.06 -11.19
CA THR A 551 13.54 -5.09 -10.15
C THR A 551 13.53 -5.71 -8.74
N GLY A 552 13.99 -6.95 -8.63
CA GLY A 552 13.98 -7.71 -7.39
C GLY A 552 15.10 -8.74 -7.27
N THR A 553 15.14 -9.38 -6.12
CA THR A 553 16.04 -10.49 -5.77
C THR A 553 15.21 -11.61 -5.14
N ALA A 554 15.78 -12.78 -4.90
CA ALA A 554 15.07 -13.86 -4.23
C ALA A 554 15.96 -14.67 -3.28
N LEU A 555 15.37 -15.15 -2.18
CA LEU A 555 15.95 -16.10 -1.23
C LEU A 555 15.16 -17.41 -1.24
N LEU A 556 15.82 -18.53 -1.02
CA LEU A 556 15.12 -19.81 -0.82
C LEU A 556 14.24 -19.74 0.44
N MET A 557 13.09 -20.40 0.44
CA MET A 557 12.26 -20.51 1.65
C MET A 557 13.00 -21.20 2.80
N SER A 558 13.90 -22.15 2.50
CA SER A 558 14.79 -22.75 3.51
C SER A 558 15.79 -21.77 4.10
N ASP A 559 16.23 -20.78 3.32
CA ASP A 559 17.14 -19.73 3.80
C ASP A 559 16.39 -18.67 4.60
N ARG A 560 15.13 -18.37 4.26
CA ARG A 560 14.22 -17.57 5.11
C ARG A 560 14.05 -18.22 6.48
N ALA A 561 13.85 -19.54 6.54
CA ALA A 561 13.72 -20.26 7.82
C ALA A 561 14.98 -20.10 8.69
N LYS A 562 16.16 -20.29 8.09
CA LYS A 562 17.44 -20.08 8.79
C LYS A 562 17.60 -18.65 9.32
N LEU A 563 17.16 -17.64 8.57
CA LEU A 563 17.28 -16.24 8.97
C LEU A 563 16.44 -15.91 10.22
N ARG A 564 15.46 -16.75 10.57
CA ARG A 564 14.63 -16.60 11.78
C ARG A 564 15.19 -17.33 13.00
N GLU A 565 16.13 -18.26 12.81
CA GLU A 565 16.67 -19.06 13.91
C GLU A 565 17.48 -18.19 14.88
N PRO A 566 17.26 -18.29 16.20
CA PRO A 566 18.02 -17.51 17.19
C PRO A 566 19.54 -17.73 17.10
N ALA A 567 19.97 -18.91 16.65
CA ALA A 567 21.38 -19.21 16.43
C ALA A 567 21.98 -18.38 15.28
N SER A 568 21.26 -18.23 14.17
CA SER A 568 21.68 -17.42 13.02
C SER A 568 21.75 -15.94 13.38
N LEU A 569 20.82 -15.46 14.19
CA LEU A 569 20.76 -14.06 14.65
C LEU A 569 21.90 -13.68 15.60
N LYS A 570 22.74 -14.63 16.05
CA LYS A 570 24.00 -14.31 16.76
C LYS A 570 25.07 -13.75 15.84
N LEU A 571 24.98 -13.99 14.53
CA LEU A 571 25.88 -13.40 13.54
C LEU A 571 25.43 -11.97 13.21
N PRO A 572 26.28 -10.94 13.38
CA PRO A 572 25.88 -9.54 13.21
C PRO A 572 25.26 -9.24 11.84
N GLU A 573 25.79 -9.82 10.77
CA GLU A 573 25.30 -9.63 9.40
C GLU A 573 23.94 -10.26 9.14
N MET A 574 23.64 -11.38 9.78
CA MET A 574 22.34 -12.04 9.69
C MET A 574 21.30 -11.26 10.50
N ALA A 575 21.66 -10.80 11.70
CA ALA A 575 20.79 -9.95 12.51
C ALA A 575 20.46 -8.62 11.82
N ALA A 576 21.46 -8.00 11.18
CA ALA A 576 21.29 -6.79 10.38
C ALA A 576 20.39 -7.03 9.15
N LEU A 577 20.59 -8.14 8.43
CA LEU A 577 19.75 -8.49 7.29
C LEU A 577 18.30 -8.75 7.73
N TYR A 578 18.10 -9.50 8.81
CA TYR A 578 16.78 -9.77 9.36
C TYR A 578 16.06 -8.48 9.74
N SER A 579 16.71 -7.61 10.53
CA SER A 579 16.14 -6.35 10.99
C SER A 579 15.86 -5.38 9.83
N GLY A 580 16.81 -5.27 8.89
CA GLY A 580 16.68 -4.45 7.69
C GLY A 580 15.54 -4.93 6.78
N LEU A 581 15.44 -6.24 6.54
CA LEU A 581 14.37 -6.83 5.73
C LEU A 581 13.00 -6.67 6.42
N LYS A 582 12.91 -6.92 7.74
CA LYS A 582 11.69 -6.73 8.54
C LYS A 582 11.18 -5.30 8.40
N SER A 583 12.08 -4.33 8.61
CA SER A 583 11.73 -2.92 8.52
C SER A 583 11.38 -2.51 7.09
N ALA A 584 12.12 -2.99 6.09
CA ALA A 584 11.84 -2.69 4.69
C ALA A 584 10.45 -3.15 4.24
N ILE A 585 9.98 -4.31 4.72
CA ILE A 585 8.62 -4.81 4.47
C ILE A 585 7.58 -3.94 5.17
N ALA A 586 7.79 -3.69 6.47
CA ALA A 586 6.85 -2.96 7.31
C ALA A 586 6.60 -1.52 6.82
N HIS A 587 7.60 -0.92 6.18
CA HIS A 587 7.54 0.43 5.63
C HIS A 587 7.38 0.48 4.09
N ASN A 588 7.01 -0.65 3.46
CA ASN A 588 6.76 -0.73 2.00
C ASN A 588 7.93 -0.26 1.14
N VAL A 589 9.16 -0.43 1.61
CA VAL A 589 10.38 -0.17 0.82
C VAL A 589 10.60 -1.33 -0.16
N VAL A 590 10.28 -2.54 0.31
CA VAL A 590 10.24 -3.75 -0.51
C VAL A 590 8.90 -4.46 -0.36
N TRP A 591 8.51 -5.15 -1.41
CA TRP A 591 7.40 -6.09 -1.41
C TRP A 591 7.92 -7.53 -1.49
N ILE A 592 7.18 -8.47 -0.90
CA ILE A 592 7.54 -9.88 -0.85
C ILE A 592 6.45 -10.77 -1.45
N GLU A 593 6.88 -11.75 -2.24
CA GLU A 593 6.08 -12.90 -2.65
C GLU A 593 6.65 -14.17 -2.02
N LEU A 594 5.85 -14.84 -1.19
CA LEU A 594 6.25 -16.10 -0.55
C LEU A 594 5.89 -17.29 -1.43
N ASN A 595 6.66 -18.37 -1.29
CA ASN A 595 6.44 -19.65 -1.98
C ASN A 595 6.34 -19.51 -3.50
N TYR A 596 7.09 -18.58 -4.10
CA TYR A 596 7.16 -18.44 -5.55
C TYR A 596 7.95 -19.61 -6.13
N ARG A 597 7.29 -20.45 -6.91
CA ARG A 597 7.88 -21.69 -7.42
C ARG A 597 8.69 -21.45 -8.68
N VAL A 598 10.00 -21.70 -8.61
CA VAL A 598 10.89 -21.75 -9.77
C VAL A 598 11.44 -23.15 -9.91
N LYS A 599 11.03 -23.85 -10.97
CA LYS A 599 11.41 -25.24 -11.22
C LYS A 599 11.04 -26.13 -10.03
N ASN A 600 12.04 -26.56 -9.25
CA ASN A 600 11.90 -27.51 -8.14
C ASN A 600 12.15 -26.88 -6.76
N ALA A 601 12.18 -25.55 -6.67
CA ALA A 601 12.41 -24.84 -5.41
C ALA A 601 11.44 -23.67 -5.24
N ASP A 602 11.13 -23.38 -3.98
CA ASP A 602 10.25 -22.30 -3.57
C ASP A 602 11.07 -21.15 -2.98
N TYR A 603 10.75 -19.94 -3.44
CA TYR A 603 11.50 -18.73 -3.11
C TYR A 603 10.60 -17.70 -2.42
N MET A 604 11.23 -16.94 -1.53
CA MET A 604 10.79 -15.62 -1.11
C MET A 604 11.36 -14.60 -2.10
N VAL A 605 10.52 -14.07 -2.98
CA VAL A 605 10.92 -13.04 -3.95
C VAL A 605 10.72 -11.67 -3.31
N ILE A 606 11.71 -10.80 -3.46
CA ILE A 606 11.78 -9.48 -2.85
C ILE A 606 11.92 -8.45 -3.96
N TYR A 607 10.93 -7.57 -4.12
CA TYR A 607 10.91 -6.54 -5.14
C TYR A 607 10.99 -5.16 -4.53
N LEU A 608 11.66 -4.23 -5.22
CA LEU A 608 11.67 -2.83 -4.79
C LEU A 608 10.29 -2.18 -4.97
N ASN A 609 9.97 -1.24 -4.08
CA ASN A 609 8.92 -0.25 -4.28
C ASN A 609 9.18 0.49 -5.61
N ARG A 610 8.13 0.66 -6.42
CA ARG A 610 8.25 1.29 -7.74
C ARG A 610 8.72 2.74 -7.67
N LEU A 611 8.45 3.46 -6.57
CA LEU A 611 8.96 4.81 -6.34
C LEU A 611 10.49 4.85 -6.23
N LEU A 612 11.17 3.74 -5.90
CA LEU A 612 12.65 3.69 -5.88
C LEU A 612 13.25 3.48 -7.28
N CYS A 613 12.48 2.93 -8.22
CA CYS A 613 12.97 2.56 -9.55
C CYS A 613 13.54 3.74 -10.37
N PRO A 614 12.94 4.94 -10.40
CA PRO A 614 13.46 6.06 -11.18
C PRO A 614 14.89 6.47 -10.84
N THR A 615 15.24 6.51 -9.54
CA THR A 615 16.60 6.82 -9.10
C THR A 615 17.62 5.83 -9.66
N PHE A 616 17.25 4.58 -9.89
CA PHE A 616 18.17 3.56 -10.40
C PHE A 616 18.01 3.26 -11.89
N GLY A 617 17.20 4.03 -12.62
CA GLY A 617 16.94 3.79 -14.04
C GLY A 617 16.26 2.45 -14.31
N MET A 618 15.30 2.06 -13.48
CA MET A 618 14.63 0.76 -13.56
C MET A 618 13.21 0.86 -14.15
N PRO A 619 12.71 -0.21 -14.81
CA PRO A 619 11.32 -0.24 -15.27
C PRO A 619 10.33 -0.27 -14.09
N LEU A 620 9.12 0.22 -14.31
CA LEU A 620 8.05 0.23 -13.31
C LEU A 620 7.15 -1.02 -13.35
N GLY A 621 7.22 -1.84 -14.40
CA GLY A 621 6.56 -3.15 -14.40
C GLY A 621 7.15 -4.05 -13.30
N LEU A 622 6.38 -5.06 -12.84
CA LEU A 622 6.93 -6.14 -12.03
C LEU A 622 7.96 -6.89 -12.87
N GLY A 623 9.23 -6.47 -12.76
CA GLY A 623 10.34 -7.04 -13.50
C GLY A 623 10.68 -8.44 -13.05
N ALA A 624 11.70 -9.03 -13.66
CA ALA A 624 12.26 -10.27 -13.18
C ALA A 624 13.01 -10.08 -11.85
N PHE A 625 13.46 -11.20 -11.27
CA PHE A 625 14.32 -11.24 -10.11
C PHE A 625 15.54 -12.13 -10.36
N ARG A 626 16.57 -11.99 -9.51
CA ARG A 626 17.73 -12.88 -9.49
C ARG A 626 17.85 -13.54 -8.13
N GLU A 627 18.04 -14.85 -8.15
CA GLU A 627 18.25 -15.66 -6.95
C GLU A 627 19.59 -15.31 -6.29
N ARG A 628 19.62 -15.26 -4.95
CA ARG A 628 20.80 -15.02 -4.16
C ARG A 628 20.87 -16.00 -3.00
N LYS A 629 22.09 -16.38 -2.62
CA LYS A 629 22.33 -17.16 -1.41
C LYS A 629 22.19 -16.25 -0.19
N LEU A 630 21.71 -16.80 0.92
CA LEU A 630 21.60 -16.06 2.18
C LEU A 630 22.90 -15.35 2.58
N SER A 631 24.04 -16.04 2.48
CA SER A 631 25.35 -15.47 2.81
C SER A 631 25.72 -14.26 1.95
N GLN A 632 25.33 -14.25 0.67
CA GLN A 632 25.59 -13.13 -0.22
C GLN A 632 24.76 -11.91 0.17
N MET A 633 23.48 -12.10 0.51
CA MET A 633 22.61 -11.01 0.97
C MET A 633 23.02 -10.49 2.35
N ALA A 634 23.43 -11.38 3.26
CA ALA A 634 23.96 -10.99 4.57
C ALA A 634 25.26 -10.18 4.41
N GLY A 635 26.12 -10.55 3.43
CA GLY A 635 27.32 -9.78 3.10
C GLY A 635 27.06 -8.32 2.73
N TRP A 636 25.90 -8.00 2.13
CA TRP A 636 25.52 -6.60 1.85
C TRP A 636 25.39 -5.75 3.12
N MET A 637 25.17 -6.38 4.27
CA MET A 637 25.01 -5.69 5.54
C MET A 637 26.34 -5.27 6.16
N ILE A 638 27.48 -5.83 5.71
CA ILE A 638 28.81 -5.50 6.24
C ILE A 638 29.56 -4.57 5.28
N GLU A 639 29.37 -4.75 3.98
CA GLU A 639 30.00 -3.91 2.96
C GLU A 639 29.36 -2.51 2.96
N PRO A 640 30.10 -1.41 3.18
CA PRO A 640 29.56 -0.08 2.97
C PRO A 640 29.17 0.06 1.49
N PRO A 641 27.98 0.61 1.18
CA PRO A 641 27.57 0.78 -0.20
C PRO A 641 28.58 1.70 -0.91
N ARG A 642 29.05 1.31 -2.10
CA ARG A 642 29.74 2.26 -2.99
C ARG A 642 28.77 3.41 -3.23
N ARG A 643 29.15 4.64 -2.84
CA ARG A 643 28.25 5.79 -2.85
C ARG A 643 27.64 5.96 -4.24
N TYR A 644 26.33 6.21 -4.28
CA TYR A 644 25.62 6.64 -5.49
C TYR A 644 26.28 7.95 -5.98
N GLY A 645 27.11 7.86 -7.03
CA GLY A 645 27.92 8.97 -7.56
C GLY A 645 29.43 8.69 -7.73
N GLU A 646 29.98 7.58 -7.22
CA GLU A 646 31.42 7.26 -7.35
C GLU A 646 31.79 6.46 -8.62
N ALA A 647 30.83 6.13 -9.47
CA ALA A 647 31.10 5.83 -10.88
C ALA A 647 30.81 7.10 -11.67
N ALA A 648 31.87 7.77 -12.11
CA ALA A 648 31.86 9.06 -12.78
C ALA A 648 30.76 9.18 -13.85
N ASP A 649 29.76 10.00 -13.57
CA ASP A 649 29.14 10.83 -14.60
C ASP A 649 30.02 12.10 -14.70
N PRO A 650 30.75 12.33 -15.80
CA PRO A 650 31.57 13.52 -15.97
C PRO A 650 30.76 14.83 -16.07
N ARG A 651 29.42 14.81 -16.00
CA ARG A 651 28.57 15.95 -16.36
C ARG A 651 27.72 16.53 -15.23
N GLN A 652 27.93 16.16 -13.97
CA GLN A 652 27.32 16.90 -12.86
C GLN A 652 28.07 18.22 -12.64
N GLY A 653 27.66 19.23 -13.41
CA GLY A 653 28.05 20.61 -13.20
C GLY A 653 27.69 21.05 -11.79
N THR A 654 28.68 21.63 -11.12
CA THR A 654 28.54 22.38 -9.88
C THR A 654 27.48 23.45 -10.06
N LEU A 655 26.40 23.40 -9.29
CA LEU A 655 25.51 24.54 -9.09
C LEU A 655 25.44 24.82 -7.60
N ILE A 656 25.94 26.01 -7.25
CA ILE A 656 25.57 26.79 -6.07
C ILE A 656 24.07 27.12 -6.17
#